data_AF-A0A8C2VJY6-F1
#
_entry.id   AF-A0A8C2VJY6-F1
#
_cell.length_a   1.000
_cell.length_b   1.000
_cell.length_c   1.000
_cell.angle_alpha   90.00
_cell.angle_beta   90.00
_cell.angle_gamma   90.00
#
_symmetry.space_group_name_H-M   'P 1'
#
loop_
_entity.id
_entity.type
_entity.pdbx_description
1 polymer ?
#
loop_
_entity_poly.entity_id
_entity_poly.type
_entity_poly.pdbx_seq_one_letter_code
_entity_poly.pdbx_strand_id
1 'polypeptide(L)'
;MHHGLPPLSNSLRRSIFASQLSLPQPLHPRSLQASELFPWRAFLEDGGPFPVISHTPDTLEYNMQLCFCGLSDGDHKVAHGELVVMQLLMEDVLSSSHDGITEDSPGRETLLDKNRQPAGIGAPGLGSQLRSSPGARAPLEGRRDPARALALQRSFLLLWKQLEALKEHWGRLKLRAPDAGAASLHERLSELYAADVLYPSMKALARQMGKEDEFEGFVINSQSVLPPKGASEIEIKTQQLQKLLENIEIHMIQEVLRKVHREMTLVLSEKSKEESTLPTDLWKHQVMKENFSVPRPQIVENFIQRLMQSQQDSGSEVTFRKDHLEACLLSLGCDVMARERSNFETYSMCYEHVLQHTRQRLRQREQELAVLQRSPVPPEDRAGEVAELSHDLIMELTGLRAQLTDLEEENLNLKKQIRKEVQEEYEALVQALFMTCLHIKEKLDENQLNLIQNVCELIDEVRTEGTASMKELKEKWGSARPDKGLKENPAKEQLQALEQDNRRLAALLRAVRSLGRWRLAAQQARFRGQLSRAEQESIQSKKECLRIKLMAEQEAGLFRQQLLALRQALASAQADNSRLREQQEQQAQLLKESEHRATQEALTRRQLDGIRTCSVEKLLEDVRLKEGQLQLRTEEAERASQLGRLQRRKLERELHQLRSRLAQEHSMKLDAFRRVEELQSQLSLPEQPSVPMSSPRGPVSLSSPSTLSRYSHQHFLKSNVMSGKITGRNQRPETVPIKYRKRTDKVSLPKVAKNVQLTAFQVQTAPSTIPFKLDW
;
A
#
# COMPACT_ATOMS: atom_id res chain seq x y z
N MET A 1 -16.69 -64.79 -47.55
CA MET A 1 -16.24 -63.44 -47.09
C MET A 1 -17.18 -62.42 -47.72
N HIS A 2 -18.32 -62.17 -47.07
CA HIS A 2 -19.38 -61.35 -47.64
C HIS A 2 -19.21 -59.90 -47.21
N HIS A 3 -18.91 -59.03 -48.19
CA HIS A 3 -19.25 -57.61 -48.10
C HIS A 3 -20.78 -57.51 -48.00
N GLY A 4 -21.26 -57.02 -46.87
CA GLY A 4 -22.65 -57.19 -46.45
C GLY A 4 -23.52 -55.94 -46.51
N LEU A 5 -23.17 -54.90 -47.28
CA LEU A 5 -24.09 -53.79 -47.53
C LEU A 5 -24.03 -53.31 -49.00
N PRO A 6 -25.12 -53.47 -49.77
CA PRO A 6 -25.36 -52.73 -51.00
C PRO A 6 -25.65 -51.24 -50.71
N PRO A 7 -25.56 -50.35 -51.72
CA PRO A 7 -25.76 -48.92 -51.53
C PRO A 7 -27.18 -48.60 -51.04
N LEU A 8 -27.28 -47.80 -49.98
CA LEU A 8 -28.55 -47.27 -49.47
C LEU A 8 -29.18 -46.35 -50.55
N SER A 9 -30.14 -46.90 -51.29
CA SER A 9 -31.02 -46.17 -52.20
C SER A 9 -32.26 -45.71 -51.43
N ASN A 10 -32.64 -44.43 -51.53
CA ASN A 10 -33.84 -43.84 -50.92
C ASN A 10 -35.16 -44.22 -51.63
N SER A 11 -35.22 -45.38 -52.29
CA SER A 11 -36.43 -45.84 -52.98
C SER A 11 -37.18 -46.88 -52.14
N LEU A 12 -38.34 -46.48 -51.62
CA LEU A 12 -39.27 -47.35 -50.88
C LEU A 12 -39.85 -48.44 -51.80
N ARG A 13 -39.42 -49.69 -51.63
CA ARG A 13 -40.17 -50.86 -52.13
C ARG A 13 -41.01 -51.47 -51.00
N ARG A 14 -42.32 -51.61 -51.25
CA ARG A 14 -43.26 -52.24 -50.30
C ARG A 14 -43.02 -53.75 -50.22
N SER A 15 -42.78 -54.26 -49.02
CA SER A 15 -42.66 -55.69 -48.72
C SER A 15 -43.96 -56.22 -48.10
N ILE A 16 -44.35 -57.42 -48.51
CA ILE A 16 -45.62 -58.10 -48.17
C ILE A 16 -45.60 -58.66 -46.72
N PHE A 17 -44.45 -58.63 -46.04
CA PHE A 17 -44.27 -59.17 -44.69
C PHE A 17 -44.68 -58.23 -43.53
N ALA A 18 -45.23 -57.04 -43.83
CA ALA A 18 -45.56 -56.04 -42.81
C ALA A 18 -46.86 -56.30 -42.02
N SER A 19 -47.58 -57.41 -42.28
CA SER A 19 -48.87 -57.70 -41.65
C SER A 19 -48.80 -58.52 -40.35
N GLN A 20 -47.60 -58.87 -39.85
CA GLN A 20 -47.44 -59.73 -38.64
C GLN A 20 -46.78 -59.05 -37.44
N LEU A 21 -46.47 -57.76 -37.49
CA LEU A 21 -45.97 -57.05 -36.31
C LEU A 21 -47.16 -56.48 -35.52
N SER A 22 -47.47 -57.10 -34.38
CA SER A 22 -48.31 -56.48 -33.35
C SER A 22 -47.72 -55.14 -32.97
N LEU A 23 -48.44 -54.05 -33.26
CA LEU A 23 -48.05 -52.70 -32.86
C LEU A 23 -47.83 -52.69 -31.34
N PRO A 24 -46.64 -52.27 -30.85
CA PRO A 24 -46.46 -52.04 -29.42
C PRO A 24 -47.45 -50.94 -28.98
N GLN A 25 -48.01 -51.10 -27.78
CA GLN A 25 -48.92 -50.11 -27.20
C GLN A 25 -48.28 -48.71 -27.25
N PRO A 26 -49.05 -47.65 -27.59
CA PRO A 26 -48.52 -46.31 -27.64
C PRO A 26 -47.95 -45.94 -26.27
N LEU A 27 -46.63 -45.75 -26.21
CA LEU A 27 -45.95 -45.33 -25.00
C LEU A 27 -46.46 -43.97 -24.57
N HIS A 28 -46.88 -43.85 -23.30
CA HIS A 28 -47.33 -42.58 -22.76
C HIS A 28 -46.17 -41.58 -22.83
N PRO A 29 -46.37 -40.33 -23.31
CA PRO A 29 -45.29 -39.33 -23.46
C PRO A 29 -44.47 -39.05 -22.19
N ARG A 30 -45.03 -39.32 -21.01
CA ARG A 30 -44.39 -39.14 -19.69
C ARG A 30 -43.73 -40.41 -19.14
N SER A 31 -43.77 -41.51 -19.87
CA SER A 31 -43.12 -42.75 -19.43
C SER A 31 -41.59 -42.64 -19.57
N LEU A 32 -40.85 -43.18 -18.60
CA LEU A 32 -39.37 -43.22 -18.60
C LEU A 32 -38.82 -43.82 -19.90
N GLN A 33 -39.47 -44.87 -20.39
CA GLN A 33 -39.13 -45.55 -21.64
C GLN A 33 -39.35 -44.66 -22.89
N ALA A 34 -40.34 -43.75 -22.86
CA ALA A 34 -40.53 -42.76 -23.93
C ALA A 34 -39.51 -41.62 -23.87
N SER A 35 -39.05 -41.24 -22.67
CA SER A 35 -37.98 -40.24 -22.47
C SER A 35 -36.64 -40.72 -23.03
N GLU A 36 -36.29 -41.99 -22.82
CA GLU A 36 -35.06 -42.59 -23.35
C GLU A 36 -35.10 -42.78 -24.87
N LEU A 37 -36.25 -43.23 -25.41
CA LEU A 37 -36.37 -43.56 -26.83
C LEU A 37 -36.70 -42.35 -27.72
N PHE A 38 -37.46 -41.38 -27.21
CA PHE A 38 -37.90 -40.19 -27.97
C PHE A 38 -37.81 -38.89 -27.14
N PRO A 39 -36.59 -38.45 -26.76
CA PRO A 39 -36.40 -37.32 -25.83
C PRO A 39 -37.04 -36.01 -26.30
N TRP A 40 -37.04 -35.79 -27.62
CA TRP A 40 -37.57 -34.59 -28.25
C TRP A 40 -39.10 -34.49 -28.20
N ARG A 41 -39.83 -35.61 -28.12
CA ARG A 41 -41.30 -35.61 -27.99
C ARG A 41 -41.75 -35.31 -26.57
N ALA A 42 -41.04 -35.87 -25.58
CA ALA A 42 -41.25 -35.52 -24.17
C ALA A 42 -40.96 -34.02 -23.94
N PHE A 43 -39.86 -33.53 -24.52
CA PHE A 43 -39.49 -32.11 -24.44
C PHE A 43 -40.54 -31.15 -25.05
N LEU A 44 -41.19 -31.52 -26.15
CA LEU A 44 -42.19 -30.67 -26.81
C LEU A 44 -43.53 -30.57 -26.05
N GLU A 45 -43.91 -31.63 -25.32
CA GLU A 45 -45.10 -31.60 -24.45
C GLU A 45 -44.86 -30.74 -23.19
N ASP A 46 -43.66 -30.78 -22.60
CA ASP A 46 -43.35 -30.04 -21.37
C ASP A 46 -42.90 -28.59 -21.62
N GLY A 47 -42.22 -28.32 -22.74
CA GLY A 47 -41.60 -27.01 -23.04
C GLY A 47 -42.34 -26.14 -24.06
N GLY A 48 -43.36 -26.67 -24.74
CA GLY A 48 -43.99 -25.99 -25.87
C GLY A 48 -43.03 -25.74 -27.05
N PRO A 49 -43.48 -25.04 -28.11
CA PRO A 49 -42.75 -24.93 -29.38
C PRO A 49 -41.57 -23.94 -29.40
N PHE A 50 -41.23 -23.28 -28.28
CA PHE A 50 -40.14 -22.28 -28.24
C PHE A 50 -39.16 -22.55 -27.08
N PRO A 51 -37.85 -22.60 -27.33
CA PRO A 51 -36.84 -22.77 -26.30
C PRO A 51 -36.62 -21.45 -25.56
N VAL A 52 -37.52 -21.09 -24.64
CA VAL A 52 -37.28 -20.07 -23.64
C VAL A 52 -36.76 -20.77 -22.39
N ILE A 53 -35.54 -20.40 -21.99
CA ILE A 53 -34.80 -20.89 -20.84
C ILE A 53 -35.67 -20.76 -19.58
N SER A 54 -36.33 -21.85 -19.19
CA SER A 54 -36.86 -22.04 -17.86
C SER A 54 -36.42 -23.40 -17.35
N HIS A 55 -36.05 -23.39 -16.08
CA HIS A 55 -35.26 -24.41 -15.39
C HIS A 55 -35.91 -25.79 -15.49
N THR A 56 -35.10 -26.81 -15.78
CA THR A 56 -35.44 -28.23 -15.61
C THR A 56 -36.17 -28.46 -14.29
N PRO A 57 -37.44 -28.89 -14.26
CA PRO A 57 -37.96 -29.58 -13.10
C PRO A 57 -37.50 -31.06 -13.15
N ASP A 58 -37.45 -31.68 -11.97
CA ASP A 58 -37.49 -33.13 -11.76
C ASP A 58 -36.22 -33.98 -11.99
N THR A 59 -35.02 -33.41 -11.88
CA THR A 59 -33.83 -34.23 -11.50
C THR A 59 -33.45 -34.07 -10.04
N LEU A 60 -33.94 -33.06 -9.32
CA LEU A 60 -33.54 -32.83 -7.92
C LEU A 60 -34.01 -33.97 -7.01
N GLU A 61 -35.27 -34.39 -7.12
CA GLU A 61 -35.80 -35.50 -6.31
C GLU A 61 -35.05 -36.80 -6.59
N TYR A 62 -34.83 -37.12 -7.87
CA TYR A 62 -34.05 -38.29 -8.29
C TYR A 62 -32.59 -38.22 -7.81
N ASN A 63 -31.93 -37.06 -7.94
CA ASN A 63 -30.56 -36.85 -7.46
C ASN A 63 -30.46 -36.92 -5.94
N MET A 64 -31.45 -36.39 -5.22
CA MET A 64 -31.53 -36.50 -3.76
C MET A 64 -31.72 -37.96 -3.36
N GLN A 65 -32.65 -38.68 -3.98
CA GLN A 65 -32.84 -40.11 -3.75
C GLN A 65 -31.55 -40.89 -4.00
N LEU A 66 -30.83 -40.63 -5.10
CA LEU A 66 -29.50 -41.20 -5.37
C LEU A 66 -28.46 -40.89 -4.28
N CYS A 67 -28.44 -39.66 -3.77
CA CYS A 67 -27.57 -39.29 -2.64
C CYS A 67 -27.92 -40.04 -1.35
N PHE A 68 -29.20 -40.37 -1.13
CA PHE A 68 -29.66 -41.13 0.03
C PHE A 68 -29.48 -42.64 -0.13
N CYS A 69 -29.56 -43.18 -1.35
CA CYS A 69 -29.53 -44.63 -1.65
C CYS A 69 -28.29 -45.41 -1.18
N GLY A 70 -27.26 -44.75 -0.65
CA GLY A 70 -26.04 -45.38 -0.11
C GLY A 70 -25.73 -45.09 1.37
N LEU A 71 -26.59 -44.34 2.07
CA LEU A 71 -26.35 -43.96 3.47
C LEU A 71 -26.77 -45.07 4.45
N SER A 72 -26.14 -45.15 5.62
CA SER A 72 -26.64 -46.01 6.70
C SER A 72 -27.91 -45.42 7.33
N ASP A 73 -28.72 -46.20 8.06
CA ASP A 73 -29.91 -45.67 8.76
C ASP A 73 -29.56 -44.55 9.78
N GLY A 74 -28.33 -44.56 10.29
CA GLY A 74 -27.80 -43.49 11.14
C GLY A 74 -27.54 -42.21 10.33
N ASP A 75 -26.84 -42.34 9.20
CA ASP A 75 -26.50 -41.21 8.32
C ASP A 75 -27.73 -40.60 7.66
N HIS A 76 -28.75 -41.42 7.34
CA HIS A 76 -30.05 -40.95 6.87
C HIS A 76 -30.73 -40.02 7.88
N LYS A 77 -30.70 -40.38 9.18
CA LYS A 77 -31.28 -39.54 10.23
C LYS A 77 -30.53 -38.21 10.38
N VAL A 78 -29.21 -38.23 10.26
CA VAL A 78 -28.38 -37.02 10.29
C VAL A 78 -28.72 -36.13 9.10
N ALA A 79 -28.73 -36.69 7.88
CA ALA A 79 -29.02 -35.92 6.67
C ALA A 79 -30.46 -35.38 6.64
N HIS A 80 -31.44 -36.12 7.15
CA HIS A 80 -32.79 -35.60 7.38
C HIS A 80 -32.81 -34.47 8.40
N GLY A 81 -32.05 -34.59 9.49
CA GLY A 81 -31.87 -33.52 10.48
C GLY A 81 -31.34 -32.24 9.85
N GLU A 82 -30.28 -32.32 9.06
CA GLU A 82 -29.69 -31.18 8.35
C GLU A 82 -30.68 -30.54 7.36
N LEU A 83 -31.49 -31.33 6.64
CA LEU A 83 -32.53 -30.80 5.76
C LEU A 83 -33.62 -30.06 6.52
N VAL A 84 -34.05 -30.57 7.68
CA VAL A 84 -35.02 -29.90 8.54
C VAL A 84 -34.44 -28.61 9.11
N VAL A 85 -33.16 -28.60 9.52
CA VAL A 85 -32.47 -27.39 9.96
C VAL A 85 -32.44 -26.35 8.83
N MET A 86 -32.14 -26.75 7.60
CA MET A 86 -32.17 -25.83 6.45
C MET A 86 -33.57 -25.26 6.20
N GLN A 87 -34.62 -26.07 6.33
CA GLN A 87 -36.01 -25.60 6.21
C GLN A 87 -36.35 -24.57 7.31
N LEU A 88 -36.00 -24.86 8.56
CA LEU A 88 -36.25 -23.95 9.69
C LEU A 88 -35.50 -22.62 9.53
N LEU A 89 -34.25 -22.65 9.06
CA LEU A 89 -33.48 -21.43 8.76
C LEU A 89 -34.11 -20.62 7.64
N MET A 90 -34.63 -21.28 6.59
CA MET A 90 -35.34 -20.59 5.50
C MET A 90 -36.65 -19.96 5.97
N GLU A 91 -37.34 -20.56 6.94
CA GLU A 91 -38.53 -19.99 7.57
C GLU A 91 -38.19 -18.80 8.49
N ASP A 92 -37.08 -18.88 9.22
CA ASP A 92 -36.58 -17.81 10.09
C ASP A 92 -36.14 -16.58 9.28
N VAL A 93 -35.44 -16.76 8.17
CA VAL A 93 -35.06 -15.69 7.23
C VAL A 93 -36.29 -14.95 6.65
N LEU A 94 -37.36 -15.69 6.36
CA LEU A 94 -38.62 -15.08 5.94
C LEU A 94 -39.27 -14.28 7.07
N SER A 95 -39.07 -14.69 8.31
CA SER A 95 -39.63 -14.03 9.50
C SER A 95 -38.84 -12.77 9.88
N SER A 96 -37.50 -12.81 9.83
CA SER A 96 -36.62 -11.71 10.21
C SER A 96 -36.68 -10.50 9.26
N SER A 97 -37.06 -10.70 8.00
CA SER A 97 -37.19 -9.63 7.00
C SER A 97 -38.46 -8.77 7.15
N HIS A 98 -39.41 -9.19 7.99
CA HIS A 98 -40.65 -8.45 8.25
C HIS A 98 -40.54 -7.44 9.40
N ASP A 99 -39.61 -7.64 10.34
CA ASP A 99 -39.42 -6.74 11.49
C ASP A 99 -38.66 -5.44 11.15
N GLY A 100 -38.13 -5.32 9.93
CA GLY A 100 -37.43 -4.13 9.43
C GLY A 100 -38.28 -3.15 8.62
N ILE A 101 -39.56 -3.45 8.36
CA ILE A 101 -40.47 -2.59 7.57
C ILE A 101 -41.55 -1.99 8.48
N THR A 102 -41.12 -1.19 9.45
CA THR A 102 -41.92 -0.03 9.87
C THR A 102 -41.33 1.18 9.14
N GLU A 103 -41.76 1.39 7.90
CA GLU A 103 -41.57 2.68 7.23
C GLU A 103 -42.37 3.75 7.98
N ASP A 104 -41.63 4.70 8.54
CA ASP A 104 -42.12 6.03 8.83
C ASP A 104 -42.74 6.63 7.56
N SER A 105 -44.03 6.95 7.60
CA SER A 105 -44.59 7.99 6.74
C SER A 105 -45.62 8.83 7.50
N PRO A 106 -45.49 10.16 7.46
CA PRO A 106 -46.26 11.08 8.29
C PRO A 106 -47.61 11.43 7.65
N GLY A 107 -48.62 11.64 8.49
CA GLY A 107 -49.77 12.49 8.17
C GLY A 107 -51.05 11.77 7.73
N ARG A 108 -51.88 11.42 8.71
CA ARG A 108 -53.31 11.78 8.69
C ARG A 108 -53.95 11.59 10.07
N GLU A 109 -54.19 12.71 10.75
CA GLU A 109 -55.11 12.77 11.88
C GLU A 109 -56.55 12.57 11.41
N THR A 110 -57.35 11.75 12.09
CA THR A 110 -58.46 12.23 12.93
C THR A 110 -59.29 11.10 13.57
N LEU A 111 -59.64 11.36 14.84
CA LEU A 111 -60.84 10.93 15.58
C LEU A 111 -60.90 9.52 16.25
N LEU A 112 -60.54 9.53 17.54
CA LEU A 112 -61.34 9.14 18.71
C LEU A 112 -62.00 7.73 18.70
N ASP A 113 -61.61 6.83 19.62
CA ASP A 113 -62.22 6.78 20.95
C ASP A 113 -61.46 5.86 21.95
N LYS A 114 -61.69 6.14 23.23
CA LYS A 114 -61.04 5.69 24.45
C LYS A 114 -61.35 4.23 24.82
N ASN A 115 -60.37 3.52 25.40
CA ASN A 115 -60.44 3.02 26.79
C ASN A 115 -59.24 2.15 27.25
N ARG A 116 -58.52 2.68 28.25
CA ARG A 116 -58.14 2.05 29.54
C ARG A 116 -57.23 0.79 29.59
N GLN A 117 -55.93 1.06 29.73
CA GLN A 117 -54.97 0.64 30.80
C GLN A 117 -54.69 -0.85 31.19
N PRO A 118 -53.52 -1.13 31.83
CA PRO A 118 -52.68 -2.32 31.60
C PRO A 118 -52.45 -3.24 32.82
N ALA A 119 -51.93 -4.45 32.59
CA ALA A 119 -51.09 -5.30 33.48
C ALA A 119 -50.95 -6.68 32.80
N GLY A 120 -49.89 -7.49 32.89
CA GLY A 120 -48.68 -7.52 33.70
C GLY A 120 -48.17 -8.98 33.71
N ILE A 121 -46.91 -9.17 33.33
CA ILE A 121 -45.90 -10.16 33.77
C ILE A 121 -46.36 -11.56 34.26
N GLY A 122 -45.81 -12.62 33.65
CA GLY A 122 -45.61 -13.92 34.30
C GLY A 122 -45.37 -15.11 33.35
N ALA A 123 -44.11 -15.48 33.11
CA ALA A 123 -43.72 -16.84 32.69
C ALA A 123 -43.57 -17.74 33.95
N PRO A 124 -43.18 -19.03 33.89
CA PRO A 124 -43.13 -20.01 32.78
C PRO A 124 -43.79 -21.37 33.16
N GLY A 125 -43.95 -22.31 32.21
CA GLY A 125 -44.41 -23.67 32.51
C GLY A 125 -44.32 -24.66 31.35
N LEU A 126 -43.30 -25.52 31.42
CA LEU A 126 -43.00 -26.65 30.54
C LEU A 126 -44.10 -27.73 30.61
N GLY A 127 -44.49 -28.32 29.49
CA GLY A 127 -45.37 -29.50 29.48
C GLY A 127 -45.87 -29.90 28.10
N SER A 128 -45.21 -30.88 27.48
CA SER A 128 -45.59 -31.54 26.23
C SER A 128 -47.00 -32.13 26.24
N GLN A 129 -47.73 -32.01 25.13
CA GLN A 129 -48.48 -33.13 24.52
C GLN A 129 -49.04 -32.73 23.15
N LEU A 130 -48.59 -33.45 22.11
CA LEU A 130 -49.27 -33.49 20.81
C LEU A 130 -50.70 -34.02 21.00
N ARG A 131 -51.70 -33.26 20.57
CA ARG A 131 -52.86 -33.81 19.88
C ARG A 131 -53.53 -32.76 18.99
N SER A 132 -53.53 -33.09 17.71
CA SER A 132 -54.17 -32.45 16.57
C SER A 132 -55.59 -31.92 16.81
N SER A 133 -55.83 -30.68 16.36
CA SER A 133 -57.07 -30.28 15.69
C SER A 133 -56.82 -29.01 14.84
N PRO A 134 -57.15 -29.00 13.53
CA PRO A 134 -56.99 -27.83 12.67
C PRO A 134 -58.21 -26.91 12.85
N GLY A 135 -58.15 -26.06 13.88
CA GLY A 135 -59.10 -24.97 14.09
C GLY A 135 -58.55 -23.67 13.51
N ALA A 136 -59.16 -23.21 12.42
CA ALA A 136 -58.84 -22.00 11.68
C ALA A 136 -58.45 -20.80 12.58
N ARG A 137 -57.16 -20.43 12.54
CA ARG A 137 -56.76 -19.05 12.79
C ARG A 137 -56.94 -18.31 11.49
N ALA A 138 -57.87 -17.37 11.48
CA ALA A 138 -58.09 -16.45 10.36
C ALA A 138 -56.75 -15.77 10.01
N PRO A 139 -56.26 -15.90 8.77
CA PRO A 139 -55.05 -15.20 8.36
C PRO A 139 -55.42 -13.74 8.13
N LEU A 140 -54.94 -12.85 8.99
CA LEU A 140 -54.60 -11.49 8.56
C LEU A 140 -53.35 -11.60 7.67
N GLU A 141 -53.52 -12.21 6.51
CA GLU A 141 -52.54 -12.26 5.44
C GLU A 141 -52.59 -10.93 4.71
N GLY A 142 -51.73 -10.00 5.14
CA GLY A 142 -51.12 -9.09 4.19
C GLY A 142 -50.49 -9.94 3.11
N ARG A 143 -51.15 -10.00 1.94
CA ARG A 143 -50.83 -10.85 0.80
C ARG A 143 -49.33 -10.76 0.49
N ARG A 144 -48.55 -11.73 0.99
CA ARG A 144 -47.13 -11.87 0.70
C ARG A 144 -46.99 -11.98 -0.81
N ASP A 145 -46.05 -11.23 -1.39
CA ASP A 145 -45.67 -11.46 -2.78
C ASP A 145 -44.84 -12.76 -2.80
N PRO A 146 -45.39 -13.90 -3.27
CA PRO A 146 -44.69 -15.17 -3.24
C PRO A 146 -43.39 -15.10 -4.06
N ALA A 147 -43.32 -14.22 -5.06
CA ALA A 147 -42.12 -14.00 -5.85
C ALA A 147 -41.01 -13.36 -5.02
N ARG A 148 -41.33 -12.43 -4.09
CA ARG A 148 -40.34 -11.80 -3.20
C ARG A 148 -39.84 -12.77 -2.13
N ALA A 149 -40.73 -13.55 -1.54
CA ALA A 149 -40.36 -14.58 -0.56
C ALA A 149 -39.42 -15.64 -1.18
N LEU A 150 -39.75 -16.13 -2.38
CA LEU A 150 -38.90 -17.06 -3.12
C LEU A 150 -37.56 -16.42 -3.54
N ALA A 151 -37.57 -15.14 -3.93
CA ALA A 151 -36.33 -14.42 -4.27
C ALA A 151 -35.39 -14.27 -3.06
N LEU A 152 -35.92 -13.96 -1.87
CA LEU A 152 -35.16 -13.88 -0.62
C LEU A 152 -34.60 -15.23 -0.18
N GLN A 153 -35.40 -16.30 -0.28
CA GLN A 153 -34.92 -17.66 -0.02
C GLN A 153 -33.82 -18.06 -1.01
N ARG A 154 -33.98 -17.74 -2.29
CA ARG A 154 -32.98 -18.01 -3.32
C ARG A 154 -31.68 -17.24 -3.08
N SER A 155 -31.76 -15.97 -2.66
CA SER A 155 -30.57 -15.17 -2.36
C SER A 155 -29.84 -15.69 -1.11
N PHE A 156 -30.57 -16.10 -0.07
CA PHE A 156 -30.00 -16.74 1.12
C PHE A 156 -29.28 -18.05 0.80
N LEU A 157 -29.92 -18.94 0.02
CA LEU A 157 -29.29 -20.20 -0.39
C LEU A 157 -28.06 -19.98 -1.28
N LEU A 158 -28.08 -18.96 -2.14
CA LEU A 158 -26.91 -18.58 -2.93
C LEU A 158 -25.77 -18.10 -2.03
N LEU A 159 -26.07 -17.24 -1.05
CA LEU A 159 -25.11 -16.75 -0.07
C LEU A 159 -24.49 -17.89 0.74
N TRP A 160 -25.31 -18.82 1.23
CA TRP A 160 -24.83 -19.98 1.98
C TRP A 160 -23.95 -20.88 1.10
N LYS A 161 -24.35 -21.16 -0.14
CA LYS A 161 -23.52 -21.93 -1.08
C LYS A 161 -22.16 -21.27 -1.34
N GLN A 162 -22.14 -19.94 -1.52
CA GLN A 162 -20.89 -19.19 -1.72
C GLN A 162 -20.00 -19.27 -0.49
N LEU A 163 -20.58 -19.16 0.71
CA LEU A 163 -19.86 -19.29 1.97
C LEU A 163 -19.18 -20.66 2.10
N GLU A 164 -19.90 -21.75 1.86
CA GLU A 164 -19.32 -23.11 1.98
C GLU A 164 -18.23 -23.36 0.94
N ALA A 165 -18.43 -22.94 -0.31
CA ALA A 165 -17.42 -23.09 -1.36
C ALA A 165 -16.12 -22.32 -1.04
N LEU A 166 -16.25 -21.10 -0.49
CA LEU A 166 -15.10 -20.29 -0.10
C LEU A 166 -14.44 -20.80 1.18
N LYS A 167 -15.23 -21.29 2.14
CA LYS A 167 -14.71 -21.94 3.36
C LYS A 167 -13.84 -23.15 3.00
N GLU A 168 -14.28 -23.97 2.05
CA GLU A 168 -13.53 -25.12 1.55
C GLU A 168 -12.22 -24.68 0.85
N HIS A 169 -12.29 -23.67 -0.02
CA HIS A 169 -11.09 -23.14 -0.69
C HIS A 169 -10.09 -22.52 0.30
N TRP A 170 -10.57 -21.70 1.23
CA TRP A 170 -9.78 -21.11 2.31
C TRP A 170 -9.13 -22.20 3.18
N GLY A 171 -9.87 -23.26 3.51
CA GLY A 171 -9.36 -24.39 4.26
C GLY A 171 -8.20 -25.09 3.56
N ARG A 172 -8.30 -25.31 2.24
CA ARG A 172 -7.21 -25.85 1.42
C ARG A 172 -5.96 -24.95 1.43
N LEU A 173 -6.13 -23.64 1.35
CA LEU A 173 -5.03 -22.67 1.37
C LEU A 173 -4.29 -22.65 2.71
N LYS A 174 -5.03 -22.76 3.82
CA LYS A 174 -4.47 -22.68 5.19
C LYS A 174 -3.75 -23.96 5.61
N LEU A 175 -4.25 -25.13 5.23
CA LEU A 175 -3.69 -26.40 5.69
C LEU A 175 -2.51 -26.92 4.86
N ARG A 176 -2.31 -26.48 3.60
CA ARG A 176 -1.18 -26.86 2.72
C ARG A 176 -0.81 -28.37 2.69
N ALA A 177 -1.71 -29.27 3.07
CA ALA A 177 -1.44 -30.69 3.25
C ALA A 177 -2.47 -31.53 2.48
N PRO A 178 -2.04 -32.38 1.53
CA PRO A 178 -2.91 -33.31 0.82
C PRO A 178 -3.26 -34.58 1.61
N ASP A 179 -2.47 -34.98 2.62
CA ASP A 179 -2.42 -36.39 3.07
C ASP A 179 -2.55 -36.62 4.59
N ALA A 180 -3.52 -36.00 5.27
CA ALA A 180 -3.89 -36.40 6.64
C ALA A 180 -5.37 -36.81 6.71
N GLY A 181 -5.73 -37.72 7.62
CA GLY A 181 -7.06 -38.31 7.69
C GLY A 181 -8.19 -37.26 7.74
N ALA A 182 -9.19 -37.44 6.88
CA ALA A 182 -10.26 -36.47 6.60
C ALA A 182 -10.97 -35.94 7.86
N ALA A 183 -11.15 -36.76 8.90
CA ALA A 183 -11.80 -36.37 10.15
C ALA A 183 -10.95 -35.39 10.98
N SER A 184 -9.66 -35.68 11.19
CA SER A 184 -8.74 -34.80 11.95
C SER A 184 -8.48 -33.46 11.26
N LEU A 185 -8.55 -33.44 9.92
CA LEU A 185 -8.46 -32.21 9.15
C LEU A 185 -9.72 -31.35 9.31
N HIS A 186 -10.90 -31.97 9.41
CA HIS A 186 -12.16 -31.24 9.59
C HIS A 186 -12.26 -30.58 10.97
N GLU A 187 -11.81 -31.25 12.03
CA GLU A 187 -11.74 -30.66 13.39
C GLU A 187 -10.81 -29.44 13.40
N ARG A 188 -9.59 -29.59 12.85
CA ARG A 188 -8.62 -28.50 12.77
C ARG A 188 -9.07 -27.34 11.88
N LEU A 189 -9.78 -27.63 10.80
CA LEU A 189 -10.43 -26.60 9.97
C LEU A 189 -11.51 -25.86 10.74
N SER A 190 -12.28 -26.56 11.55
CA SER A 190 -13.37 -25.97 12.34
C SER A 190 -12.83 -25.05 13.44
N GLU A 191 -11.74 -25.45 14.12
CA GLU A 191 -11.04 -24.60 15.10
C GLU A 191 -10.46 -23.34 14.45
N LEU A 192 -9.76 -23.50 13.32
CA LEU A 192 -9.20 -22.37 12.58
C LEU A 192 -10.31 -21.45 12.06
N TYR A 193 -11.41 -22.01 11.56
CA TYR A 193 -12.55 -21.24 11.08
C TYR A 193 -13.22 -20.47 12.24
N ALA A 194 -13.33 -21.09 13.41
CA ALA A 194 -13.87 -20.43 14.60
C ALA A 194 -13.03 -19.20 15.00
N ALA A 195 -11.69 -19.33 14.98
CA ALA A 195 -10.76 -18.29 15.39
C ALA A 195 -10.54 -17.19 14.34
N ASP A 196 -10.28 -17.56 13.07
CA ASP A 196 -9.88 -16.63 12.01
C ASP A 196 -11.07 -15.98 11.28
N VAL A 197 -12.26 -16.59 11.35
CA VAL A 197 -13.44 -16.16 10.59
C VAL A 197 -14.62 -15.89 11.52
N LEU A 198 -15.14 -16.91 12.20
CA LEU A 198 -16.40 -16.81 12.95
C LEU A 198 -16.33 -15.76 14.05
N TYR A 199 -15.32 -15.80 14.91
CA TYR A 199 -15.17 -14.85 16.02
C TYR A 199 -15.00 -13.40 15.53
N PRO A 200 -14.08 -13.09 14.60
CA PRO A 200 -13.97 -11.74 14.02
C PRO A 200 -15.26 -11.26 13.35
N SER A 201 -15.98 -12.13 12.63
CA SER A 201 -17.25 -11.79 11.99
C SER A 201 -18.34 -11.47 13.01
N MET A 202 -18.48 -12.28 14.07
CA MET A 202 -19.47 -12.03 15.11
C MET A 202 -19.14 -10.77 15.93
N LYS A 203 -17.86 -10.50 16.17
CA LYS A 203 -17.39 -9.26 16.80
C LYS A 203 -17.67 -8.02 15.94
N ALA A 204 -17.42 -8.10 14.63
CA ALA A 204 -17.72 -7.02 13.69
C ALA A 204 -19.23 -6.75 13.60
N LEU A 205 -20.05 -7.80 13.62
CA LEU A 205 -21.50 -7.70 13.65
C LEU A 205 -22.00 -7.07 14.96
N ALA A 206 -21.47 -7.50 16.12
CA ALA A 206 -21.80 -6.92 17.42
C ALA A 206 -21.45 -5.43 17.50
N ARG A 207 -20.33 -5.01 16.89
CA ARG A 207 -19.96 -3.60 16.71
C ARG A 207 -20.95 -2.82 15.88
N GLN A 208 -21.36 -3.36 14.73
CA GLN A 208 -22.37 -2.73 13.86
C GLN A 208 -23.71 -2.55 14.59
N MET A 209 -24.05 -3.50 15.47
CA MET A 209 -25.26 -3.46 16.29
C MET A 209 -25.13 -2.65 17.59
N GLY A 210 -23.95 -2.09 17.91
CA GLY A 210 -23.71 -1.35 19.15
C GLY A 210 -23.73 -2.20 20.43
N LYS A 211 -23.55 -3.53 20.33
CA LYS A 211 -23.60 -4.50 21.45
C LYS A 211 -22.26 -5.22 21.67
N GLU A 212 -21.13 -4.56 21.40
CA GLU A 212 -19.79 -5.16 21.52
C GLU A 212 -19.50 -5.65 22.95
N ASP A 213 -19.79 -4.83 23.96
CA ASP A 213 -19.51 -5.16 25.37
C ASP A 213 -20.32 -6.37 25.87
N GLU A 214 -21.58 -6.48 25.44
CA GLU A 214 -22.42 -7.64 25.74
C GLU A 214 -21.85 -8.91 25.10
N PHE A 215 -21.46 -8.82 23.82
CA PHE A 215 -20.88 -9.94 23.09
C PHE A 215 -19.55 -10.42 23.69
N GLU A 216 -18.63 -9.50 24.04
CA GLU A 216 -17.37 -9.85 24.70
C GLU A 216 -17.60 -10.48 26.08
N GLY A 217 -18.56 -9.96 26.85
CA GLY A 217 -18.98 -10.55 28.13
C GLY A 217 -19.55 -11.97 28.01
N PHE A 218 -20.21 -12.32 26.90
CA PHE A 218 -20.72 -13.67 26.66
C PHE A 218 -19.64 -14.65 26.19
N VAL A 219 -18.67 -14.21 25.38
CA VAL A 219 -17.56 -15.06 24.90
C VAL A 219 -16.58 -15.43 26.02
N ILE A 220 -16.34 -14.53 26.99
CA ILE A 220 -15.49 -14.82 28.15
C ILE A 220 -16.10 -15.92 29.04
N ASN A 221 -17.44 -16.01 29.08
CA ASN A 221 -18.18 -16.94 29.96
C ASN A 221 -18.59 -18.26 29.27
N SER A 222 -18.56 -18.34 27.94
CA SER A 222 -19.04 -19.48 27.16
C SER A 222 -17.98 -19.93 26.15
N GLN A 223 -17.62 -21.22 26.13
CA GLN A 223 -16.63 -21.77 25.18
C GLN A 223 -17.09 -21.76 23.70
N SER A 224 -18.35 -21.38 23.43
CA SER A 224 -18.94 -21.33 22.09
C SER A 224 -19.16 -19.90 21.61
N VAL A 225 -18.75 -19.59 20.38
CA VAL A 225 -19.03 -18.30 19.72
C VAL A 225 -20.49 -18.28 19.28
N LEU A 226 -21.36 -17.64 20.07
CA LEU A 226 -22.78 -17.46 19.76
C LEU A 226 -23.01 -16.13 19.01
N PRO A 227 -23.97 -16.06 18.07
CA PRO A 227 -24.29 -14.80 17.39
C PRO A 227 -24.85 -13.75 18.37
N PRO A 228 -24.64 -12.45 18.11
CA PRO A 228 -25.19 -11.40 18.94
C PRO A 228 -26.72 -11.37 18.88
N LYS A 229 -27.36 -11.07 20.02
CA LYS A 229 -28.82 -11.12 20.17
C LYS A 229 -29.52 -10.13 19.23
N GLY A 230 -30.35 -10.66 18.34
CA GLY A 230 -31.13 -9.90 17.35
C GLY A 230 -30.50 -9.84 15.95
N ALA A 231 -29.36 -10.51 15.73
CA ALA A 231 -28.79 -10.67 14.40
C ALA A 231 -29.62 -11.62 13.54
N SER A 232 -29.88 -11.23 12.28
CA SER A 232 -30.48 -12.14 11.32
C SER A 232 -29.45 -13.13 10.76
N GLU A 233 -29.89 -14.33 10.38
CA GLU A 233 -29.01 -15.35 9.80
C GLU A 233 -28.36 -14.86 8.48
N ILE A 234 -29.05 -14.00 7.72
CA ILE A 234 -28.48 -13.36 6.53
C ILE A 234 -27.26 -12.50 6.92
N GLU A 235 -27.39 -11.64 7.93
CA GLU A 235 -26.31 -10.76 8.39
C GLU A 235 -25.11 -11.54 8.95
N ILE A 236 -25.38 -12.64 9.66
CA ILE A 236 -24.34 -13.54 10.17
C ILE A 236 -23.54 -14.13 9.01
N LYS A 237 -24.21 -14.68 8.00
CA LYS A 237 -23.56 -15.34 6.85
C LYS A 237 -22.87 -14.33 5.93
N THR A 238 -23.40 -13.12 5.75
CA THR A 238 -22.73 -12.07 4.97
C THR A 238 -21.44 -11.61 5.65
N GLN A 239 -21.45 -11.40 6.97
CA GLN A 239 -20.23 -11.03 7.71
C GLN A 239 -19.17 -12.14 7.72
N GLN A 240 -19.58 -13.41 7.78
CA GLN A 240 -18.67 -14.55 7.62
C GLN A 240 -18.05 -14.60 6.22
N LEU A 241 -18.87 -14.37 5.18
CA LEU A 241 -18.42 -14.36 3.80
C LEU A 241 -17.44 -13.22 3.54
N GLN A 242 -17.73 -12.01 4.01
CA GLN A 242 -16.83 -10.86 3.89
C GLN A 242 -15.46 -11.15 4.51
N LYS A 243 -15.43 -11.73 5.71
CA LYS A 243 -14.17 -12.07 6.38
C LYS A 243 -13.36 -13.14 5.65
N LEU A 244 -14.03 -14.14 5.06
CA LEU A 244 -13.38 -15.14 4.21
C LEU A 244 -12.76 -14.51 2.96
N LEU A 245 -13.48 -13.60 2.30
CA LEU A 245 -12.99 -12.89 1.12
C LEU A 245 -11.75 -12.06 1.47
N GLU A 246 -11.78 -11.29 2.55
CA GLU A 246 -10.60 -10.54 3.05
C GLU A 246 -9.40 -11.46 3.27
N ASN A 247 -9.61 -12.63 3.90
CA ASN A 247 -8.54 -13.58 4.18
C ASN A 247 -7.94 -14.18 2.89
N ILE A 248 -8.76 -14.47 1.89
CA ILE A 248 -8.31 -14.98 0.58
C ILE A 248 -7.57 -13.87 -0.19
N GLU A 249 -8.09 -12.64 -0.20
CA GLU A 249 -7.43 -11.49 -0.82
C GLU A 249 -6.05 -11.23 -0.22
N ILE A 250 -5.92 -11.28 1.12
CA ILE A 250 -4.63 -11.16 1.80
C ILE A 250 -3.66 -12.25 1.31
N HIS A 251 -4.12 -13.50 1.16
CA HIS A 251 -3.29 -14.58 0.62
C HIS A 251 -2.85 -14.31 -0.83
N MET A 252 -3.77 -13.86 -1.69
CA MET A 252 -3.47 -13.50 -3.08
C MET A 252 -2.45 -12.36 -3.17
N ILE A 253 -2.62 -11.31 -2.35
CA ILE A 253 -1.68 -10.18 -2.27
C ILE A 253 -0.29 -10.69 -1.85
N GLN A 254 -0.21 -11.54 -0.82
CA GLN A 254 1.06 -12.14 -0.40
C GLN A 254 1.70 -13.00 -1.48
N GLU A 255 0.92 -13.69 -2.31
CA GLU A 255 1.43 -14.43 -3.47
C GLU A 255 1.96 -13.52 -4.57
N VAL A 256 1.25 -12.44 -4.89
CA VAL A 256 1.70 -11.44 -5.88
C VAL A 256 2.97 -10.77 -5.38
N LEU A 257 3.03 -10.37 -4.10
CA LEU A 257 4.25 -9.80 -3.50
C LEU A 257 5.42 -10.78 -3.58
N ARG A 258 5.19 -12.08 -3.30
CA ARG A 258 6.21 -13.13 -3.48
C ARG A 258 6.67 -13.25 -4.93
N LYS A 259 5.75 -13.17 -5.91
CA LYS A 259 6.10 -13.20 -7.35
C LYS A 259 6.91 -11.96 -7.75
N VAL A 260 6.44 -10.77 -7.39
CA VAL A 260 7.15 -9.50 -7.66
C VAL A 260 8.53 -9.51 -7.02
N HIS A 261 8.68 -10.02 -5.79
CA HIS A 261 9.98 -10.12 -5.15
C HIS A 261 10.93 -11.07 -5.89
N ARG A 262 10.42 -12.20 -6.41
CA ARG A 262 11.19 -13.12 -7.27
C ARG A 262 11.63 -12.45 -8.57
N GLU A 263 10.72 -11.77 -9.26
CA GLU A 263 11.02 -11.04 -10.50
C GLU A 263 12.00 -9.89 -10.25
N MET A 264 11.83 -9.14 -9.17
CA MET A 264 12.76 -8.09 -8.76
C MET A 264 14.16 -8.65 -8.51
N THR A 265 14.24 -9.80 -7.83
CA THR A 265 15.53 -10.48 -7.60
C THR A 265 16.15 -10.94 -8.92
N LEU A 266 15.34 -11.43 -9.87
CA LEU A 266 15.80 -11.79 -11.21
C LEU A 266 16.33 -10.57 -11.97
N VAL A 267 15.60 -9.46 -11.98
CA VAL A 267 16.02 -8.19 -12.61
C VAL A 267 17.30 -7.64 -11.98
N LEU A 268 17.40 -7.66 -10.66
CA LEU A 268 18.62 -7.24 -9.95
C LEU A 268 19.80 -8.15 -10.29
N SER A 269 19.57 -9.48 -10.36
CA SER A 269 20.62 -10.43 -10.75
C SER A 269 21.10 -10.22 -12.19
N GLU A 270 20.21 -9.93 -13.14
CA GLU A 270 20.55 -9.60 -14.52
C GLU A 270 21.32 -8.28 -14.62
N LYS A 271 20.86 -7.24 -13.91
CA LYS A 271 21.56 -5.95 -13.87
C LYS A 271 22.95 -6.04 -13.24
N SER A 272 23.17 -7.00 -12.34
CA SER A 272 24.46 -7.22 -11.69
C SER A 272 25.45 -8.04 -12.54
N LYS A 273 25.05 -8.57 -13.70
CA LYS A 273 25.96 -9.24 -14.63
C LYS A 273 26.82 -8.19 -15.36
N GLU A 274 28.14 -8.24 -15.18
CA GLU A 274 29.11 -7.36 -15.86
C GLU A 274 29.33 -7.71 -17.34
N GLU A 275 28.93 -8.90 -17.76
CA GLU A 275 29.06 -9.34 -19.16
C GLU A 275 28.00 -8.66 -20.04
N SER A 276 28.44 -8.04 -21.15
CA SER A 276 27.62 -7.36 -22.16
C SER A 276 26.79 -8.32 -23.03
N THR A 277 26.17 -9.32 -22.41
CA THR A 277 25.22 -10.21 -23.06
C THR A 277 23.82 -9.62 -22.95
N LEU A 278 23.01 -9.82 -23.99
CA LEU A 278 21.61 -9.38 -23.98
C LEU A 278 20.89 -10.01 -22.77
N PRO A 279 20.00 -9.28 -22.05
CA PRO A 279 19.34 -9.76 -20.82
C PRO A 279 18.26 -10.80 -21.13
N THR A 280 18.68 -11.92 -21.71
CA THR A 280 17.80 -12.95 -22.26
C THR A 280 17.08 -13.73 -21.16
N ASP A 281 17.55 -13.71 -19.91
CA ASP A 281 16.91 -14.44 -18.80
C ASP A 281 15.59 -13.78 -18.35
N LEU A 282 15.38 -12.49 -18.60
CA LEU A 282 14.09 -11.80 -18.37
C LEU A 282 13.03 -12.18 -19.42
N TRP A 283 13.47 -12.58 -20.61
CA TRP A 283 12.61 -12.90 -21.75
C TRP A 283 12.51 -14.40 -22.02
N LYS A 284 13.32 -15.21 -21.33
CA LYS A 284 13.15 -16.65 -21.30
C LYS A 284 11.95 -16.95 -20.42
N HIS A 285 10.85 -17.38 -21.05
CA HIS A 285 9.96 -18.30 -20.34
C HIS A 285 10.83 -19.42 -19.77
N GLN A 286 10.53 -19.86 -18.55
CA GLN A 286 11.24 -20.94 -17.86
C GLN A 286 10.93 -22.29 -18.53
N VAL A 287 11.13 -22.37 -19.84
CA VAL A 287 11.02 -23.55 -20.68
C VAL A 287 12.45 -23.97 -20.92
N MET A 288 12.73 -25.24 -20.62
CA MET A 288 14.07 -25.79 -20.81
C MET A 288 14.51 -25.62 -22.25
N LYS A 289 15.74 -25.12 -22.42
CA LYS A 289 16.37 -24.83 -23.70
C LYS A 289 16.80 -26.12 -24.42
N GLU A 290 16.02 -27.18 -24.30
CA GLU A 290 16.26 -28.46 -24.95
C GLU A 290 15.13 -28.68 -25.94
N ASN A 291 15.44 -28.43 -27.22
CA ASN A 291 14.55 -28.75 -28.31
C ASN A 291 14.40 -30.27 -28.37
N PHE A 292 13.36 -30.79 -27.71
CA PHE A 292 13.00 -32.18 -27.78
C PHE A 292 12.35 -32.44 -29.14
N SER A 293 13.11 -32.97 -30.10
CA SER A 293 12.56 -33.46 -31.36
C SER A 293 13.00 -34.91 -31.59
N VAL A 294 12.05 -35.82 -31.50
CA VAL A 294 12.25 -37.21 -31.92
C VAL A 294 12.08 -37.23 -33.44
N PRO A 295 13.10 -37.62 -34.23
CA PRO A 295 12.97 -37.70 -35.67
C PRO A 295 11.92 -38.76 -36.05
N ARG A 296 11.00 -38.44 -36.97
CA ARG A 296 9.97 -39.39 -37.44
C ARG A 296 10.65 -40.56 -38.15
N PRO A 297 10.55 -41.80 -37.64
CA PRO A 297 11.19 -42.94 -38.26
C PRO A 297 10.34 -43.47 -39.42
N GLN A 298 10.96 -43.72 -40.56
CA GLN A 298 10.31 -44.17 -41.80
C GLN A 298 10.06 -45.70 -41.82
N ILE A 299 9.53 -46.24 -40.73
CA ILE A 299 9.40 -47.69 -40.51
C ILE A 299 8.37 -48.28 -41.47
N VAL A 300 7.26 -47.58 -41.68
CA VAL A 300 6.16 -48.03 -42.53
C VAL A 300 6.58 -47.98 -43.99
N GLU A 301 7.27 -46.91 -44.39
CA GLU A 301 7.76 -46.71 -45.75
C GLU A 301 8.81 -47.78 -46.11
N ASN A 302 9.75 -48.07 -45.19
CA ASN A 302 10.74 -49.12 -45.38
C ASN A 302 10.12 -50.53 -45.41
N PHE A 303 9.10 -50.78 -44.58
CA PHE A 303 8.39 -52.06 -44.57
C PHE A 303 7.63 -52.29 -45.88
N ILE A 304 6.88 -51.29 -46.35
CA ILE A 304 6.16 -51.36 -47.64
C ILE A 304 7.14 -51.59 -48.78
N GLN A 305 8.27 -50.88 -48.81
CA GLN A 305 9.31 -51.10 -49.82
C GLN A 305 9.84 -52.54 -49.80
N ARG A 306 10.14 -53.10 -48.62
CA ARG A 306 10.63 -54.49 -48.52
C ARG A 306 9.57 -55.52 -48.89
N LEU A 307 8.31 -55.28 -48.51
CA LEU A 307 7.19 -56.18 -48.83
C LEU A 307 6.92 -56.20 -50.34
N MET A 308 7.00 -55.04 -51.00
CA MET A 308 6.77 -54.92 -52.44
C MET A 308 7.93 -55.48 -53.30
N GLN A 309 9.11 -55.76 -52.72
CA GLN A 309 10.25 -56.29 -53.48
C GLN A 309 10.08 -57.73 -54.00
N SER A 310 9.14 -58.53 -53.45
CA SER A 310 8.93 -59.92 -53.90
C SER A 310 7.48 -60.26 -54.25
N GLN A 311 6.73 -59.25 -54.71
CA GLN A 311 5.34 -59.38 -55.11
C GLN A 311 5.16 -60.35 -56.30
N GLN A 312 4.24 -61.31 -56.19
CA GLN A 312 3.73 -62.08 -57.33
C GLN A 312 2.35 -61.56 -57.71
N ASP A 313 2.28 -60.83 -58.83
CA ASP A 313 1.07 -60.20 -59.33
C ASP A 313 0.28 -61.13 -60.26
N SER A 314 -0.84 -61.64 -59.75
CA SER A 314 -1.85 -62.39 -60.52
C SER A 314 -3.04 -61.51 -60.95
N GLY A 315 -2.82 -60.20 -61.14
CA GLY A 315 -3.76 -59.23 -61.72
C GLY A 315 -5.01 -58.87 -60.90
N SER A 316 -5.45 -59.73 -59.98
CA SER A 316 -6.59 -59.48 -59.07
C SER A 316 -6.31 -59.82 -57.60
N GLU A 317 -5.30 -60.65 -57.33
CA GLU A 317 -4.81 -60.96 -55.98
C GLU A 317 -3.28 -60.83 -55.94
N VAL A 318 -2.78 -60.17 -54.90
CA VAL A 318 -1.35 -60.04 -54.60
C VAL A 318 -0.98 -61.16 -53.64
N THR A 319 -0.10 -62.06 -54.07
CA THR A 319 0.34 -63.19 -53.24
C THR A 319 1.79 -63.02 -52.81
N PHE A 320 2.05 -63.29 -51.53
CA PHE A 320 3.40 -63.24 -50.94
C PHE A 320 3.79 -64.63 -50.47
N ARG A 321 5.06 -65.01 -50.69
CA ARG A 321 5.60 -66.22 -50.09
C ARG A 321 5.66 -66.06 -48.58
N LYS A 322 5.23 -67.09 -47.85
CA LYS A 322 5.20 -67.09 -46.38
C LYS A 322 6.56 -66.73 -45.78
N ASP A 323 7.64 -67.33 -46.27
CA ASP A 323 9.01 -67.10 -45.77
C ASP A 323 9.47 -65.64 -45.94
N HIS A 324 9.05 -64.99 -47.04
CA HIS A 324 9.36 -63.58 -47.26
C HIS A 324 8.54 -62.66 -46.36
N LEU A 325 7.25 -62.94 -46.18
CA LEU A 325 6.41 -62.19 -45.26
C LEU A 325 6.93 -62.30 -43.82
N GLU A 326 7.35 -63.50 -43.39
CA GLU A 326 7.99 -63.72 -42.10
C GLU A 326 9.30 -62.93 -41.96
N ALA A 327 10.15 -62.90 -42.98
CA ALA A 327 11.36 -62.09 -42.99
C ALA A 327 11.07 -60.58 -42.91
N CYS A 328 10.06 -60.08 -43.63
CA CYS A 328 9.62 -58.69 -43.58
C CYS A 328 9.05 -58.32 -42.20
N LEU A 329 8.27 -59.21 -41.57
CA LEU A 329 7.72 -58.99 -40.24
C LEU A 329 8.79 -59.03 -39.15
N LEU A 330 9.77 -59.94 -39.24
CA LEU A 330 10.91 -59.97 -38.33
C LEU A 330 11.74 -58.68 -38.47
N SER A 331 11.95 -58.24 -39.70
CA SER A 331 12.67 -56.99 -39.98
C SER A 331 11.91 -55.75 -39.48
N LEU A 332 10.59 -55.72 -39.61
CA LEU A 332 9.73 -54.70 -39.00
C LEU A 332 9.84 -54.71 -37.47
N GLY A 333 9.83 -55.89 -36.85
CA GLY A 333 10.03 -56.05 -35.41
C GLY A 333 11.38 -55.48 -34.94
N CYS A 334 12.46 -55.75 -35.69
CA CYS A 334 13.78 -55.16 -35.42
C CYS A 334 13.78 -53.64 -35.54
N ASP A 335 13.15 -53.07 -36.58
CA ASP A 335 13.10 -51.62 -36.81
C ASP A 335 12.27 -50.91 -35.73
N VAL A 336 11.16 -51.51 -35.29
CA VAL A 336 10.35 -51.00 -34.16
C VAL A 336 11.14 -51.04 -32.86
N MET A 337 11.84 -52.14 -32.57
CA MET A 337 12.67 -52.24 -31.36
C MET A 337 13.85 -51.26 -31.38
N ALA A 338 14.46 -51.02 -32.54
CA ALA A 338 15.52 -50.02 -32.69
C ALA A 338 14.99 -48.59 -32.44
N ARG A 339 13.79 -48.26 -32.93
CA ARG A 339 13.12 -47.00 -32.59
C ARG A 339 12.88 -46.88 -31.10
N GLU A 340 12.32 -47.89 -30.45
CA GLU A 340 12.03 -47.81 -29.02
C GLU A 340 13.29 -47.61 -28.18
N ARG A 341 14.40 -48.27 -28.55
CA ARG A 341 15.70 -48.07 -27.90
C ARG A 341 16.21 -46.64 -28.10
N SER A 342 16.18 -46.14 -29.34
CA SER A 342 16.61 -44.77 -29.66
C SER A 342 15.74 -43.72 -28.94
N ASN A 343 14.43 -43.94 -28.87
CA ASN A 343 13.51 -43.09 -28.10
C ASN A 343 13.86 -43.11 -26.61
N PHE A 344 14.04 -44.29 -26.03
CA PHE A 344 14.40 -44.44 -24.62
C PHE A 344 15.72 -43.74 -24.29
N GLU A 345 16.74 -43.90 -25.13
CA GLU A 345 18.03 -43.20 -24.99
C GLU A 345 17.86 -41.68 -25.08
N THR A 346 17.05 -41.19 -26.02
CA THR A 346 16.79 -39.75 -26.17
C THR A 346 16.08 -39.18 -24.95
N TYR A 347 15.07 -39.87 -24.43
CA TYR A 347 14.39 -39.48 -23.19
C TYR A 347 15.33 -39.55 -21.99
N SER A 348 16.13 -40.61 -21.86
CA SER A 348 17.10 -40.77 -20.78
C SER A 348 18.14 -39.64 -20.78
N MET A 349 18.66 -39.27 -21.96
CA MET A 349 19.60 -38.17 -22.11
C MET A 349 18.97 -36.82 -21.75
N CYS A 350 17.71 -36.59 -22.14
CA CYS A 350 16.98 -35.41 -21.72
C CYS A 350 16.86 -35.36 -20.20
N TYR A 351 16.37 -36.42 -19.54
CA TYR A 351 16.27 -36.45 -18.08
C TYR A 351 17.61 -36.24 -17.37
N GLU A 352 18.69 -36.82 -17.88
CA GLU A 352 20.03 -36.59 -17.35
C GLU A 352 20.48 -35.13 -17.49
N HIS A 353 20.26 -34.50 -18.64
CA HIS A 353 20.60 -33.08 -18.81
C HIS A 353 19.77 -32.17 -17.91
N VAL A 354 18.47 -32.46 -17.74
CA VAL A 354 17.61 -31.77 -16.77
C VAL A 354 18.16 -31.89 -15.35
N LEU A 355 18.56 -33.09 -14.94
CA LEU A 355 19.14 -33.33 -13.62
C LEU A 355 20.50 -32.63 -13.45
N GLN A 356 21.33 -32.58 -14.49
CA GLN A 356 22.60 -31.88 -14.45
C GLN A 356 22.42 -30.35 -14.39
N HIS A 357 21.50 -29.80 -15.18
CA HIS A 357 21.16 -28.38 -15.16
C HIS A 357 20.60 -27.94 -13.80
N THR A 358 19.68 -28.73 -13.21
CA THR A 358 19.14 -28.44 -11.87
C THR A 358 20.23 -28.49 -10.80
N ARG A 359 21.15 -29.47 -10.85
CA ARG A 359 22.32 -29.54 -9.95
C ARG A 359 23.25 -28.34 -10.10
N GLN A 360 23.54 -27.90 -11.33
CA GLN A 360 24.37 -26.71 -11.57
C GLN A 360 23.70 -25.45 -11.03
N ARG A 361 22.41 -25.27 -11.28
CA ARG A 361 21.63 -24.12 -10.80
C ARG A 361 21.56 -24.08 -9.28
N LEU A 362 21.40 -25.22 -8.62
CA LEU A 362 21.43 -25.32 -7.17
C LEU A 362 22.78 -24.87 -6.61
N ARG A 363 23.90 -25.36 -7.16
CA ARG A 363 25.25 -24.96 -6.75
C ARG A 363 25.49 -23.45 -6.95
N GLN A 364 25.01 -22.88 -8.06
CA GLN A 364 25.09 -21.44 -8.30
C GLN A 364 24.31 -20.65 -7.24
N ARG A 365 23.09 -21.07 -6.90
CA ARG A 365 22.28 -20.44 -5.84
C ARG A 365 22.92 -20.56 -4.46
N GLU A 366 23.50 -21.69 -4.12
CA GLU A 366 24.25 -21.87 -2.86
C GLU A 366 25.44 -20.92 -2.77
N GLN A 367 26.16 -20.70 -3.89
CA GLN A 367 27.26 -19.74 -3.97
C GLN A 367 26.78 -18.29 -3.86
N GLU A 368 25.68 -17.92 -4.54
CA GLU A 368 25.06 -16.60 -4.43
C GLU A 368 24.61 -16.30 -2.99
N LEU A 369 23.99 -17.27 -2.31
CA LEU A 369 23.60 -17.13 -0.91
C LEU A 369 24.81 -16.94 0.00
N ALA A 370 25.90 -17.65 -0.25
CA ALA A 370 27.15 -17.47 0.50
C ALA A 370 27.78 -16.08 0.27
N VAL A 371 27.61 -15.48 -0.92
CA VAL A 371 28.06 -14.12 -1.25
C VAL A 371 27.16 -13.07 -0.61
N LEU A 372 25.83 -13.24 -0.65
CA LEU A 372 24.86 -12.34 -0.02
C LEU A 372 25.00 -12.32 1.50
N GLN A 373 25.30 -13.45 2.13
CA GLN A 373 25.62 -13.51 3.57
C GLN A 373 26.93 -12.79 3.93
N ARG A 374 27.83 -12.58 2.96
CA ARG A 374 29.12 -11.91 3.14
C ARG A 374 29.13 -10.43 2.75
N SER A 375 28.12 -9.93 2.04
CA SER A 375 28.09 -8.54 1.60
C SER A 375 27.51 -7.62 2.69
N PRO A 376 28.19 -6.51 3.06
CA PRO A 376 27.59 -5.47 3.88
C PRO A 376 26.55 -4.67 3.06
N VAL A 377 25.58 -4.08 3.77
CA VAL A 377 24.44 -3.32 3.25
C VAL A 377 24.89 -2.20 2.29
N PRO A 378 24.30 -2.08 1.08
CA PRO A 378 24.67 -1.02 0.13
C PRO A 378 24.08 0.36 0.52
N PRO A 379 24.72 1.47 0.12
CA PRO A 379 24.30 2.82 0.50
C PRO A 379 22.97 3.25 -0.13
N GLU A 380 22.16 3.98 0.63
CA GLU A 380 20.75 4.32 0.39
C GLU A 380 20.51 5.20 -0.86
N ASP A 381 21.54 5.89 -1.38
CA ASP A 381 21.39 6.92 -2.42
C ASP A 381 20.96 6.37 -3.80
N ARG A 382 21.39 5.17 -4.19
CA ARG A 382 20.99 4.56 -5.48
C ARG A 382 19.54 4.06 -5.50
N ALA A 383 18.94 3.84 -4.33
CA ALA A 383 17.55 3.42 -4.22
C ALA A 383 16.59 4.59 -4.49
N GLY A 384 17.00 5.83 -4.16
CA GLY A 384 16.23 7.05 -4.40
C GLY A 384 16.06 7.37 -5.89
N GLU A 385 17.14 7.37 -6.65
CA GLU A 385 17.11 7.65 -8.11
C GLU A 385 16.27 6.62 -8.88
N VAL A 386 16.35 5.34 -8.48
CA VAL A 386 15.53 4.27 -9.07
C VAL A 386 14.06 4.44 -8.69
N ALA A 387 13.77 4.91 -7.48
CA ALA A 387 12.40 5.17 -7.04
C ALA A 387 11.77 6.34 -7.82
N GLU A 388 12.50 7.43 -8.04
CA GLU A 388 12.04 8.59 -8.83
C GLU A 388 11.75 8.18 -10.29
N LEU A 389 12.69 7.52 -10.97
CA LEU A 389 12.47 7.02 -12.33
C LEU A 389 11.31 6.02 -12.43
N SER A 390 11.14 5.17 -11.40
CA SER A 390 10.01 4.24 -11.34
C SER A 390 8.68 4.96 -11.16
N HIS A 391 8.66 6.04 -10.39
CA HIS A 391 7.47 6.86 -10.18
C HIS A 391 7.06 7.56 -11.47
N ASP A 392 8.01 8.15 -12.21
CA ASP A 392 7.76 8.81 -13.49
C ASP A 392 7.20 7.83 -14.53
N LEU A 393 7.80 6.65 -14.66
CA LEU A 393 7.29 5.61 -15.56
C LEU A 393 5.89 5.11 -15.15
N ILE A 394 5.59 5.02 -13.85
CA ILE A 394 4.25 4.67 -13.37
C ILE A 394 3.25 5.78 -13.72
N MET A 395 3.64 7.05 -13.60
CA MET A 395 2.79 8.18 -13.97
C MET A 395 2.49 8.19 -15.48
N GLU A 396 3.51 7.99 -16.32
CA GLU A 396 3.35 7.89 -17.78
C GLU A 396 2.47 6.69 -18.16
N LEU A 397 2.75 5.52 -17.60
CA LEU A 397 1.95 4.32 -17.83
C LEU A 397 0.50 4.52 -17.37
N THR A 398 0.27 5.22 -16.26
CA THR A 398 -1.07 5.54 -15.76
C THR A 398 -1.78 6.52 -16.69
N GLY A 399 -1.07 7.54 -17.19
CA GLY A 399 -1.59 8.48 -18.20
C GLY A 399 -1.96 7.77 -19.50
N LEU A 400 -1.10 6.88 -20.01
CA LEU A 400 -1.37 6.08 -21.19
C LEU A 400 -2.53 5.10 -20.98
N ARG A 401 -2.67 4.51 -19.80
CA ARG A 401 -3.83 3.67 -19.46
C ARG A 401 -5.13 4.47 -19.45
N ALA A 402 -5.12 5.68 -18.89
CA ALA A 402 -6.28 6.56 -18.90
C ALA A 402 -6.69 6.95 -20.34
N GLN A 403 -5.71 7.32 -21.17
CA GLN A 403 -5.95 7.60 -22.59
C GLN A 403 -6.50 6.38 -23.34
N LEU A 404 -5.99 5.17 -23.05
CA LEU A 404 -6.51 3.94 -23.64
C LEU A 404 -7.96 3.69 -23.23
N THR A 405 -8.31 3.87 -21.95
CA THR A 405 -9.68 3.70 -21.47
C THR A 405 -10.64 4.72 -22.08
N ASP A 406 -10.20 5.98 -22.24
CA ASP A 406 -10.99 7.02 -22.88
C ASP A 406 -11.28 6.65 -24.35
N LEU A 407 -10.26 6.19 -25.09
CA LEU A 407 -10.40 5.71 -26.46
C LEU A 407 -11.29 4.46 -26.57
N GLU A 408 -11.21 3.54 -25.62
CA GLU A 408 -12.10 2.36 -25.55
C GLU A 408 -13.55 2.77 -25.29
N GLU A 409 -13.79 3.75 -24.42
CA GLU A 409 -15.12 4.31 -24.17
C GLU A 409 -15.68 5.01 -25.42
N GLU A 410 -14.88 5.84 -26.09
CA GLU A 410 -15.24 6.46 -27.37
C GLU A 410 -15.59 5.41 -28.43
N ASN A 411 -14.79 4.34 -28.56
CA ASN A 411 -15.04 3.25 -29.51
C ASN A 411 -16.35 2.51 -29.20
N LEU A 412 -16.63 2.26 -27.91
CA LEU A 412 -17.90 1.67 -27.47
C LEU A 412 -19.09 2.60 -27.76
N ASN A 413 -18.92 3.90 -27.56
CA ASN A 413 -19.95 4.90 -27.85
C ASN A 413 -20.23 4.99 -29.35
N LEU A 414 -19.20 5.01 -30.19
CA LEU A 414 -19.33 4.95 -31.66
C LEU A 414 -20.01 3.67 -32.12
N LYS A 415 -19.64 2.50 -31.57
CA LYS A 415 -20.31 1.23 -31.88
C LYS A 415 -21.79 1.24 -31.49
N LYS A 416 -22.14 1.81 -30.33
CA LYS A 416 -23.54 1.97 -29.91
C LYS A 416 -24.29 2.92 -30.84
N GLN A 417 -23.67 4.01 -31.24
CA GLN A 417 -24.24 5.00 -32.17
C GLN A 417 -24.53 4.36 -33.53
N ILE A 418 -23.55 3.67 -34.14
CA ILE A 418 -23.73 2.97 -35.42
C ILE A 418 -24.84 1.91 -35.32
N ARG A 419 -24.89 1.14 -34.22
CA ARG A 419 -25.97 0.16 -34.02
C ARG A 419 -27.35 0.81 -33.93
N LYS A 420 -27.46 1.96 -33.27
CA LYS A 420 -28.71 2.73 -33.22
C LYS A 420 -29.10 3.26 -34.59
N GLU A 421 -28.16 3.86 -35.32
CA GLU A 421 -28.41 4.36 -36.68
C GLU A 421 -28.89 3.25 -37.61
N VAL A 422 -28.21 2.10 -37.64
CA VAL A 422 -28.63 0.93 -38.43
C VAL A 422 -30.01 0.42 -38.00
N GLN A 423 -30.30 0.42 -36.69
CA GLN A 423 -31.60 0.00 -36.19
C GLN A 423 -32.70 0.99 -36.62
N GLU A 424 -32.46 2.30 -36.54
CA GLU A 424 -33.39 3.34 -36.97
C GLU A 424 -33.65 3.27 -38.48
N GLU A 425 -32.61 3.07 -39.30
CA GLU A 425 -32.73 2.85 -40.74
C GLU A 425 -33.55 1.59 -41.07
N TYR A 426 -33.29 0.49 -40.35
CA TYR A 426 -34.04 -0.75 -40.50
C TYR A 426 -35.50 -0.58 -40.09
N GLU A 427 -35.78 0.07 -38.96
CA GLU A 427 -37.13 0.37 -38.50
C GLU A 427 -37.88 1.26 -39.50
N ALA A 428 -37.22 2.28 -40.06
CA ALA A 428 -37.79 3.13 -41.09
C ALA A 428 -38.12 2.35 -42.38
N LEU A 429 -37.22 1.45 -42.80
CA LEU A 429 -37.45 0.57 -43.96
C LEU A 429 -38.63 -0.37 -43.72
N VAL A 430 -38.70 -1.00 -42.55
CA VAL A 430 -39.80 -1.89 -42.17
C VAL A 430 -41.12 -1.14 -42.12
N GLN A 431 -41.14 0.07 -41.54
CA GLN A 431 -42.32 0.94 -41.55
C GLN A 431 -42.74 1.30 -42.98
N ALA A 432 -41.79 1.67 -43.85
CA ALA A 432 -42.09 1.97 -45.26
C ALA A 432 -42.66 0.74 -45.98
N LEU A 433 -42.08 -0.45 -45.80
CA LEU A 433 -42.61 -1.71 -46.34
C LEU A 433 -44.03 -1.98 -45.85
N PHE A 434 -44.30 -1.85 -44.56
CA PHE A 434 -45.64 -2.02 -43.99
C PHE A 434 -46.64 -1.01 -44.58
N MET A 435 -46.26 0.27 -44.72
CA MET A 435 -47.09 1.28 -45.35
C MET A 435 -47.40 0.94 -46.81
N THR A 436 -46.41 0.42 -47.55
CA THR A 436 -46.58 0.00 -48.95
C THR A 436 -47.50 -1.22 -49.05
N CYS A 437 -47.35 -2.20 -48.16
CA CYS A 437 -48.24 -3.38 -48.08
C CYS A 437 -49.68 -2.98 -47.73
N LEU A 438 -49.87 -2.05 -46.79
CA LEU A 438 -51.19 -1.52 -46.46
C LEU A 438 -51.81 -0.81 -47.67
N HIS A 439 -51.04 -0.01 -48.40
CA HIS A 439 -51.51 0.66 -49.61
C HIS A 439 -51.92 -0.32 -50.71
N ILE A 440 -51.12 -1.37 -50.96
CA ILE A 440 -51.46 -2.43 -51.93
C ILE A 440 -52.74 -3.15 -51.51
N LYS A 441 -52.90 -3.42 -50.20
CA LYS A 441 -54.10 -4.06 -49.68
C LYS A 441 -55.34 -3.15 -49.84
N GLU A 442 -55.22 -1.86 -49.53
CA GLU A 442 -56.30 -0.89 -49.77
C GLU A 442 -56.70 -0.87 -51.25
N LYS A 443 -55.74 -0.88 -52.18
CA LYS A 443 -56.01 -0.96 -53.62
C LYS A 443 -56.67 -2.26 -54.04
N LEU A 444 -56.28 -3.39 -53.45
CA LEU A 444 -56.90 -4.68 -53.72
C LEU A 444 -58.36 -4.71 -53.21
N ASP A 445 -58.58 -4.20 -52.00
CA ASP A 445 -59.92 -4.11 -51.39
C ASP A 445 -60.82 -3.16 -52.20
N GLU A 446 -60.30 -2.02 -52.69
CA GLU A 446 -60.99 -1.12 -53.63
C GLU A 446 -61.38 -1.86 -54.93
N ASN A 447 -60.46 -2.62 -55.52
CA ASN A 447 -60.73 -3.40 -56.73
C ASN A 447 -61.77 -4.51 -56.49
N GLN A 448 -61.73 -5.17 -55.33
CA GLN A 448 -62.73 -6.16 -54.93
C GLN A 448 -64.11 -5.52 -54.79
N LEU A 449 -64.20 -4.34 -54.16
CA LEU A 449 -65.46 -3.60 -54.03
C LEU A 449 -66.00 -3.16 -55.39
N ASN A 450 -65.13 -2.65 -56.27
CA ASN A 450 -65.51 -2.28 -57.64
C ASN A 450 -66.01 -3.50 -58.43
N LEU A 451 -65.36 -4.66 -58.30
CA LEU A 451 -65.81 -5.89 -58.94
C LEU A 451 -67.16 -6.36 -58.38
N ILE A 452 -67.35 -6.34 -57.06
CA ILE A 452 -68.63 -6.68 -56.43
C ILE A 452 -69.72 -5.74 -56.92
N GLN A 453 -69.43 -4.44 -56.99
CA GLN A 453 -70.36 -3.44 -57.50
C GLN A 453 -70.75 -3.70 -58.96
N ASN A 454 -69.77 -3.93 -59.84
CA ASN A 454 -70.02 -4.27 -61.25
C ASN A 454 -70.83 -5.56 -61.40
N VAL A 455 -70.57 -6.57 -60.58
CA VAL A 455 -71.33 -7.83 -60.59
C VAL A 455 -72.77 -7.60 -60.11
N CYS A 456 -72.98 -6.80 -59.06
CA CYS A 456 -74.31 -6.42 -58.60
C CYS A 456 -75.07 -5.64 -59.68
N GLU A 457 -74.43 -4.68 -60.33
CA GLU A 457 -75.00 -3.91 -61.44
C GLU A 457 -75.38 -4.83 -62.61
N LEU A 458 -74.51 -5.73 -63.03
CA LEU A 458 -74.81 -6.73 -64.07
C LEU A 458 -75.96 -7.65 -63.68
N ILE A 459 -76.03 -8.08 -62.41
CA ILE A 459 -77.16 -8.89 -61.91
C ILE A 459 -78.47 -8.08 -61.99
N ASP A 460 -78.43 -6.80 -61.63
CA ASP A 460 -79.60 -5.94 -61.70
C ASP A 460 -80.01 -5.63 -63.15
N GLU A 461 -79.05 -5.46 -64.07
CA GLU A 461 -79.28 -5.38 -65.52
C GLU A 461 -79.94 -6.67 -66.05
N VAL A 462 -79.37 -7.84 -65.77
CA VAL A 462 -79.95 -9.13 -66.19
C VAL A 462 -81.33 -9.36 -65.58
N ARG A 463 -81.56 -8.94 -64.33
CA ARG A 463 -82.88 -9.00 -63.68
C ARG A 463 -83.87 -8.07 -64.37
N THR A 464 -83.48 -6.84 -64.66
CA THR A 464 -84.33 -5.86 -65.36
C THR A 464 -84.65 -6.32 -66.78
N GLU A 465 -83.67 -6.80 -67.55
CA GLU A 465 -83.87 -7.43 -68.85
C GLU A 465 -84.79 -8.65 -68.75
N GLY A 466 -84.55 -9.55 -67.80
CA GLY A 466 -85.41 -10.72 -67.56
C GLY A 466 -86.85 -10.34 -67.22
N THR A 467 -87.06 -9.32 -66.39
CA THR A 467 -88.41 -8.80 -66.11
C THR A 467 -89.05 -8.12 -67.31
N ALA A 468 -88.26 -7.42 -68.14
CA ALA A 468 -88.73 -6.79 -69.37
C ALA A 468 -89.11 -7.84 -70.42
N SER A 469 -88.28 -8.86 -70.66
CA SER A 469 -88.58 -9.99 -71.54
C SER A 469 -89.76 -10.82 -71.04
N MET A 470 -89.88 -11.01 -69.73
CA MET A 470 -91.03 -11.71 -69.15
C MET A 470 -92.32 -10.87 -69.26
N LYS A 471 -92.23 -9.55 -69.13
CA LYS A 471 -93.35 -8.62 -69.40
C LYS A 471 -93.73 -8.65 -70.89
N GLU A 472 -92.75 -8.64 -71.79
CA GLU A 472 -92.96 -8.73 -73.24
C GLU A 472 -93.56 -10.09 -73.64
N LEU A 473 -93.13 -11.19 -73.03
CA LEU A 473 -93.76 -12.51 -73.17
C LEU A 473 -95.18 -12.51 -72.59
N LYS A 474 -95.41 -11.90 -71.43
CA LYS A 474 -96.75 -11.78 -70.82
C LYS A 474 -97.70 -10.95 -71.70
N GLU A 475 -97.20 -9.92 -72.39
CA GLU A 475 -97.95 -9.15 -73.38
C GLU A 475 -98.19 -9.93 -74.68
N LYS A 476 -97.18 -10.64 -75.22
CA LYS A 476 -97.28 -11.48 -76.43
C LYS A 476 -98.22 -12.68 -76.25
N TRP A 477 -98.33 -13.23 -75.03
CA TRP A 477 -99.14 -14.42 -74.73
C TRP A 477 -100.47 -14.11 -74.02
N GLY A 478 -100.85 -12.83 -73.91
CA GLY A 478 -102.21 -12.39 -73.58
C GLY A 478 -102.94 -13.18 -72.48
N SER A 479 -102.57 -12.98 -71.21
CA SER A 479 -103.47 -13.31 -70.10
C SER A 479 -104.10 -12.04 -69.54
N ALA A 480 -105.35 -11.80 -69.91
CA ALA A 480 -106.19 -10.76 -69.37
C ALA A 480 -106.63 -11.12 -67.93
N ARG A 481 -105.80 -10.80 -66.94
CA ARG A 481 -106.28 -10.53 -65.57
C ARG A 481 -105.57 -9.30 -65.00
N PRO A 482 -106.30 -8.40 -64.31
CA PRO A 482 -105.72 -7.18 -63.79
C PRO A 482 -104.74 -7.52 -62.67
N ASP A 483 -103.49 -7.10 -62.84
CA ASP A 483 -102.45 -7.19 -61.83
C ASP A 483 -102.85 -6.28 -60.67
N LYS A 484 -103.37 -6.87 -59.58
CA LYS A 484 -103.41 -6.18 -58.28
C LYS A 484 -101.96 -5.85 -57.95
N GLY A 485 -101.67 -4.55 -57.88
CA GLY A 485 -100.33 -3.99 -57.83
C GLY A 485 -99.29 -4.86 -57.17
N LEU A 486 -98.18 -5.09 -57.90
CA LEU A 486 -96.90 -5.45 -57.32
C LEU A 486 -96.55 -4.35 -56.31
N LYS A 487 -97.02 -4.49 -55.07
CA LYS A 487 -96.45 -3.76 -53.94
C LYS A 487 -95.06 -4.32 -53.79
N GLU A 488 -94.06 -3.47 -54.00
CA GLU A 488 -92.69 -3.76 -53.60
C GLU A 488 -92.73 -4.32 -52.17
N ASN A 489 -92.25 -5.55 -52.01
CA ASN A 489 -92.31 -6.22 -50.72
C ASN A 489 -91.60 -5.34 -49.68
N PRO A 490 -92.27 -4.89 -48.60
CA PRO A 490 -91.66 -3.99 -47.60
C PRO A 490 -90.44 -4.62 -46.91
N ALA A 491 -90.31 -5.95 -46.96
CA ALA A 491 -89.14 -6.69 -46.52
C ALA A 491 -87.86 -6.37 -47.32
N LYS A 492 -87.96 -5.99 -48.60
CA LYS A 492 -86.80 -5.62 -49.42
C LYS A 492 -86.22 -4.26 -49.04
N GLU A 493 -87.10 -3.27 -48.77
CA GLU A 493 -86.67 -1.94 -48.31
C GLU A 493 -86.01 -2.02 -46.92
N GLN A 494 -86.56 -2.84 -46.02
CA GLN A 494 -85.98 -3.09 -44.70
C GLN A 494 -84.60 -3.74 -44.78
N LEU A 495 -84.39 -4.69 -45.70
CA LEU A 495 -83.08 -5.30 -45.93
C LEU A 495 -82.06 -4.29 -46.47
N GLN A 496 -82.45 -3.42 -47.41
CA GLN A 496 -81.55 -2.38 -47.93
C GLN A 496 -81.17 -1.35 -46.86
N ALA A 497 -82.09 -0.96 -45.98
CA ALA A 497 -81.80 -0.08 -44.85
C ALA A 497 -80.81 -0.71 -43.86
N LEU A 498 -81.00 -1.99 -43.53
CA LEU A 498 -80.10 -2.74 -42.65
C LEU A 498 -78.70 -2.90 -43.27
N GLU A 499 -78.60 -3.11 -44.59
CA GLU A 499 -77.31 -3.16 -45.30
C GLU A 499 -76.57 -1.82 -45.25
N GLN A 500 -77.27 -0.70 -45.40
CA GLN A 500 -76.67 0.64 -45.28
C GLN A 500 -76.20 0.93 -43.85
N ASP A 501 -76.98 0.56 -42.84
CA ASP A 501 -76.60 0.73 -41.44
C ASP A 501 -75.40 -0.16 -41.06
N ASN A 502 -75.33 -1.40 -41.57
CA ASN A 502 -74.15 -2.24 -41.41
C ASN A 502 -72.89 -1.63 -42.04
N ARG A 503 -73.02 -1.02 -43.24
CA ARG A 503 -71.90 -0.30 -43.88
C ARG A 503 -71.43 0.88 -43.03
N ARG A 504 -72.37 1.64 -42.42
CA ARG A 504 -72.05 2.77 -41.51
C ARG A 504 -71.38 2.30 -40.21
N LEU A 505 -71.89 1.25 -39.58
CA LEU A 505 -71.28 0.67 -38.37
C LEU A 505 -69.88 0.13 -38.63
N ALA A 506 -69.65 -0.52 -39.77
CA ALA A 506 -68.32 -0.98 -40.17
C ALA A 506 -67.31 0.17 -40.34
N ALA A 507 -67.76 1.33 -40.83
CA ALA A 507 -66.93 2.54 -40.93
C ALA A 507 -66.60 3.13 -39.55
N LEU A 508 -67.58 3.21 -38.65
CA LEU A 508 -67.36 3.69 -37.28
C LEU A 508 -66.42 2.78 -36.48
N LEU A 509 -66.57 1.46 -36.59
CA LEU A 509 -65.66 0.51 -35.95
C LEU A 509 -64.22 0.66 -36.45
N ARG A 510 -64.01 0.94 -37.74
CA ARG A 510 -62.68 1.25 -38.30
C ARG A 510 -62.11 2.54 -37.70
N ALA A 511 -62.92 3.59 -37.56
CA ALA A 511 -62.51 4.85 -36.95
C ALA A 511 -62.15 4.69 -35.46
N VAL A 512 -62.93 3.94 -34.69
CA VAL A 512 -62.63 3.66 -33.27
C VAL A 512 -61.34 2.85 -33.12
N ARG A 513 -61.11 1.87 -34.00
CA ARG A 513 -59.87 1.08 -34.01
C ARG A 513 -58.63 1.93 -34.36
N SER A 514 -58.73 2.86 -35.31
CA SER A 514 -57.61 3.77 -35.62
C SER A 514 -57.33 4.75 -34.47
N LEU A 515 -58.37 5.32 -33.86
CA LEU A 515 -58.25 6.21 -32.69
C LEU A 515 -57.61 5.49 -31.49
N GLY A 516 -57.97 4.21 -31.27
CA GLY A 516 -57.35 3.37 -30.24
C GLY A 516 -55.85 3.19 -30.47
N ARG A 517 -55.43 2.91 -31.71
CA ARG A 517 -54.01 2.80 -32.08
C ARG A 517 -53.25 4.11 -31.89
N TRP A 518 -53.84 5.24 -32.28
CA TRP A 518 -53.26 6.56 -32.06
C TRP A 518 -53.04 6.90 -30.59
N ARG A 519 -54.04 6.59 -29.74
CA ARG A 519 -53.92 6.81 -28.29
C ARG A 519 -52.78 5.99 -27.69
N LEU A 520 -52.63 4.74 -28.12
CA LEU A 520 -51.58 3.83 -27.67
C LEU A 520 -50.19 4.31 -28.13
N ALA A 521 -50.07 4.73 -29.39
CA ALA A 521 -48.82 5.30 -29.93
C ALA A 521 -48.42 6.61 -29.22
N ALA A 522 -49.38 7.49 -28.94
CA ALA A 522 -49.12 8.74 -28.21
C ALA A 522 -48.67 8.49 -26.76
N GLN A 523 -49.26 7.50 -26.08
CA GLN A 523 -48.82 7.08 -24.74
C GLN A 523 -47.41 6.49 -24.76
N GLN A 524 -47.12 5.61 -25.72
CA GLN A 524 -45.77 5.04 -25.89
C GLN A 524 -44.72 6.12 -26.16
N ALA A 525 -45.02 7.11 -27.02
CA ALA A 525 -44.11 8.22 -27.29
C ALA A 525 -43.84 9.06 -26.04
N ARG A 526 -44.86 9.33 -25.21
CA ARG A 526 -44.70 10.04 -23.92
C ARG A 526 -43.78 9.27 -22.97
N PHE A 527 -44.01 7.97 -22.80
CA PHE A 527 -43.18 7.15 -21.90
C PHE A 527 -41.74 7.04 -22.40
N ARG A 528 -41.54 6.88 -23.71
CA ARG A 528 -40.18 6.90 -24.31
C ARG A 528 -39.47 8.23 -24.04
N GLY A 529 -40.16 9.36 -24.19
CA GLY A 529 -39.57 10.67 -23.90
C GLY A 529 -39.27 10.91 -22.42
N GLN A 530 -40.09 10.38 -21.51
CA GLN A 530 -39.79 10.42 -20.06
C GLN A 530 -38.58 9.54 -19.71
N LEU A 531 -38.50 8.35 -20.29
CA LEU A 531 -37.40 7.42 -20.09
C LEU A 531 -36.08 8.02 -20.57
N SER A 532 -36.05 8.63 -21.76
CA SER A 532 -34.84 9.27 -22.30
C SER A 532 -34.36 10.46 -21.45
N ARG A 533 -35.28 11.24 -20.86
CA ARG A 533 -34.94 12.35 -19.96
C ARG A 533 -34.34 11.84 -18.65
N ALA A 534 -34.98 10.85 -18.03
CA ALA A 534 -34.47 10.23 -16.81
C ALA A 534 -33.10 9.57 -17.01
N GLU A 535 -32.87 8.94 -18.16
CA GLU A 535 -31.56 8.40 -18.53
C GLU A 535 -30.49 9.49 -18.66
N GLN A 536 -30.81 10.62 -19.30
CA GLN A 536 -29.89 11.75 -19.43
C GLN A 536 -29.56 12.38 -18.07
N GLU A 537 -30.55 12.58 -17.21
CA GLU A 537 -30.37 13.07 -15.84
C GLU A 537 -29.50 12.12 -15.01
N SER A 538 -29.72 10.80 -15.12
CA SER A 538 -28.87 9.80 -14.46
C SER A 538 -27.42 9.86 -14.93
N ILE A 539 -27.20 10.02 -16.24
CA ILE A 539 -25.85 10.15 -16.81
C ILE A 539 -25.19 11.44 -16.32
N GLN A 540 -25.91 12.57 -16.30
CA GLN A 540 -25.39 13.85 -15.80
C GLN A 540 -25.03 13.77 -14.31
N SER A 541 -25.92 13.21 -13.48
CA SER A 541 -25.66 13.00 -12.05
C SER A 541 -24.43 12.11 -11.80
N LYS A 542 -24.24 11.05 -12.60
CA LYS A 542 -23.03 10.21 -12.54
C LYS A 542 -21.77 11.00 -12.87
N LYS A 543 -21.81 11.87 -13.88
CA LYS A 543 -20.67 12.73 -14.25
C LYS A 543 -20.32 13.72 -13.14
N GLU A 544 -21.31 14.33 -12.51
CA GLU A 544 -21.11 15.23 -11.37
C GLU A 544 -20.49 14.51 -10.17
N CYS A 545 -20.98 13.30 -9.85
CA CYS A 545 -20.43 12.47 -8.80
C CYS A 545 -18.94 12.15 -9.05
N LEU A 546 -18.58 11.78 -10.29
CA LEU A 546 -17.20 11.52 -10.67
C LEU A 546 -16.32 12.78 -10.56
N ARG A 547 -16.84 13.94 -10.98
CA ARG A 547 -16.13 15.22 -10.81
C ARG A 547 -15.84 15.53 -9.35
N ILE A 548 -16.83 15.35 -8.47
CA ILE A 548 -16.65 15.57 -7.02
C ILE A 548 -15.61 14.60 -6.45
N LYS A 549 -15.66 13.31 -6.83
CA LYS A 549 -14.67 12.32 -6.41
C LYS A 549 -13.25 12.70 -6.85
N LEU A 550 -13.09 13.13 -8.10
CA LEU A 550 -11.80 13.57 -8.63
C LEU A 550 -11.24 14.76 -7.84
N MET A 551 -12.08 15.75 -7.54
CA MET A 551 -11.65 16.91 -6.72
C MET A 551 -11.23 16.47 -5.32
N ALA A 552 -11.99 15.56 -4.69
CA ALA A 552 -11.64 15.04 -3.36
C ALA A 552 -10.33 14.24 -3.37
N GLU A 553 -10.06 13.46 -4.43
CA GLU A 553 -8.79 12.75 -4.60
C GLU A 553 -7.60 13.70 -4.79
N GLN A 554 -7.79 14.79 -5.55
CA GLN A 554 -6.78 15.85 -5.70
C GLN A 554 -6.48 16.52 -4.36
N GLU A 555 -7.51 16.88 -3.58
CA GLU A 555 -7.36 17.45 -2.23
C GLU A 555 -6.63 16.48 -1.29
N ALA A 556 -7.00 15.20 -1.30
CA ALA A 556 -6.31 14.18 -0.53
C ALA A 556 -4.83 14.04 -0.93
N GLY A 557 -4.51 14.17 -2.22
CA GLY A 557 -3.14 14.24 -2.73
C GLY A 557 -2.35 15.41 -2.16
N LEU A 558 -2.94 16.62 -2.18
CA LEU A 558 -2.33 17.81 -1.59
C LEU A 558 -2.10 17.66 -0.09
N PHE A 559 -3.06 17.09 0.65
CA PHE A 559 -2.90 16.84 2.09
C PHE A 559 -1.79 15.84 2.38
N ARG A 560 -1.63 14.79 1.56
CA ARG A 560 -0.51 13.85 1.71
C ARG A 560 0.83 14.53 1.49
N GLN A 561 0.95 15.39 0.48
CA GLN A 561 2.16 16.17 0.22
C GLN A 561 2.49 17.11 1.38
N GLN A 562 1.49 17.83 1.91
CA GLN A 562 1.67 18.70 3.08
C GLN A 562 2.12 17.90 4.31
N LEU A 563 1.52 16.74 4.56
CA LEU A 563 1.87 15.87 5.68
C LEU A 563 3.31 15.33 5.57
N LEU A 564 3.77 15.00 4.35
CA LEU A 564 5.16 14.60 4.11
C LEU A 564 6.14 15.76 4.37
N ALA A 565 5.83 16.96 3.87
CA ALA A 565 6.64 18.15 4.12
C ALA A 565 6.74 18.46 5.63
N LEU A 566 5.63 18.36 6.36
CA LEU A 566 5.61 18.54 7.81
C LEU A 566 6.42 17.48 8.56
N ARG A 567 6.37 16.21 8.12
CA ARG A 567 7.19 15.14 8.70
C ARG A 567 8.69 15.36 8.46
N GLN A 568 9.07 15.81 7.26
CA GLN A 568 10.46 16.15 6.96
C GLN A 568 10.96 17.34 7.80
N ALA A 569 10.14 18.39 7.94
CA ALA A 569 10.45 19.52 8.80
C ALA A 569 10.54 19.13 10.29
N LEU A 570 9.72 18.19 10.74
CA LEU A 570 9.81 17.65 12.10
C LEU A 570 11.11 16.85 12.29
N ALA A 571 11.48 16.00 11.33
CA ALA A 571 12.71 15.22 11.40
C ALA A 571 13.97 16.12 11.41
N SER A 572 14.00 17.17 10.61
CA SER A 572 15.10 18.15 10.64
C SER A 572 15.16 18.89 11.98
N ALA A 573 14.03 19.33 12.51
CA ALA A 573 13.96 19.96 13.82
C ALA A 573 14.40 19.02 14.96
N GLN A 574 14.07 17.72 14.88
CA GLN A 574 14.52 16.70 15.82
C GLN A 574 16.04 16.50 15.76
N ALA A 575 16.62 16.43 14.56
CA ALA A 575 18.06 16.33 14.37
C ALA A 575 18.82 17.57 14.87
N ASP A 576 18.25 18.77 14.66
CA ASP A 576 18.83 20.00 15.22
C ASP A 576 18.75 20.01 16.75
N ASN A 577 17.66 19.51 17.33
CA ASN A 577 17.53 19.40 18.78
C ASN A 577 18.56 18.43 19.38
N SER A 578 18.80 17.27 18.75
CA SER A 578 19.83 16.33 19.21
C SER A 578 21.23 16.94 19.13
N ARG A 579 21.56 17.63 18.04
CA ARG A 579 22.84 18.36 17.89
C ARG A 579 23.03 19.41 18.97
N LEU A 580 22.00 20.19 19.30
CA LEU A 580 22.07 21.20 20.35
C LEU A 580 22.26 20.56 21.73
N ARG A 581 21.62 19.42 22.01
CA ARG A 581 21.84 18.67 23.25
C ARG A 581 23.28 18.17 23.37
N GLU A 582 23.82 17.58 22.30
CA GLU A 582 25.22 17.14 22.27
C GLU A 582 26.19 18.31 22.51
N GLN A 583 25.95 19.45 21.86
CA GLN A 583 26.76 20.66 22.09
C GLN A 583 26.67 21.16 23.53
N GLN A 584 25.48 21.13 24.13
CA GLN A 584 25.27 21.52 25.52
C GLN A 584 26.01 20.56 26.48
N GLU A 585 25.95 19.26 26.22
CA GLU A 585 26.68 18.25 27.01
C GLU A 585 28.20 18.44 26.90
N GLN A 586 28.72 18.69 25.69
CA GLN A 586 30.14 19.01 25.49
C GLN A 586 30.56 20.27 26.24
N GLN A 587 29.77 21.34 26.19
CA GLN A 587 30.04 22.55 26.97
C GLN A 587 30.02 22.28 28.48
N ALA A 588 29.05 21.50 28.97
CA ALA A 588 28.98 21.12 30.38
C ALA A 588 30.19 20.28 30.82
N GLN A 589 30.68 19.38 29.98
CA GLN A 589 31.91 18.61 30.23
C GLN A 589 33.13 19.53 30.29
N LEU A 590 33.30 20.43 29.32
CA LEU A 590 34.41 21.40 29.30
C LEU A 590 34.40 22.30 30.54
N LEU A 591 33.21 22.72 31.00
CA LEU A 591 33.08 23.49 32.24
C LEU A 591 33.54 22.67 33.44
N LYS A 592 33.07 21.43 33.60
CA LYS A 592 33.52 20.54 34.69
C LYS A 592 35.03 20.31 34.66
N GLU A 593 35.61 20.07 33.48
CA GLU A 593 37.06 19.93 33.34
C GLU A 593 37.80 21.21 33.75
N SER A 594 37.28 22.38 33.37
CA SER A 594 37.88 23.67 33.74
C SER A 594 37.82 23.92 35.25
N GLU A 595 36.71 23.53 35.91
CA GLU A 595 36.56 23.58 37.37
C GLU A 595 37.54 22.62 38.06
N HIS A 596 37.67 21.39 37.55
CA HIS A 596 38.64 20.43 38.05
C HIS A 596 40.09 20.92 37.89
N ARG A 597 40.44 21.50 36.74
CA ARG A 597 41.76 22.11 36.53
C ARG A 597 42.00 23.27 37.50
N ALA A 598 41.02 24.17 37.67
CA ALA A 598 41.11 25.30 38.59
C ALA A 598 41.29 24.86 40.05
N THR A 599 40.58 23.80 40.48
CA THR A 599 40.74 23.24 41.84
C THR A 599 42.11 22.59 42.04
N GLN A 600 42.62 21.84 41.06
CA GLN A 600 43.98 21.28 41.09
C GLN A 600 45.05 22.38 41.12
N GLU A 601 44.91 23.42 40.30
CA GLU A 601 45.79 24.58 40.33
C GLU A 601 45.75 25.30 41.68
N ALA A 602 44.58 25.46 42.29
CA ALA A 602 44.46 26.06 43.61
C ALA A 602 45.16 25.21 44.70
N LEU A 603 45.05 23.88 44.64
CA LEU A 603 45.73 22.96 45.56
C LEU A 603 47.25 23.01 45.40
N THR A 604 47.76 22.94 44.17
CA THR A 604 49.19 23.03 43.89
C THR A 604 49.76 24.39 44.31
N ARG A 605 49.05 25.49 44.07
CA ARG A 605 49.43 26.82 44.57
C ARG A 605 49.51 26.84 46.10
N ARG A 606 48.51 26.30 46.81
CA ARG A 606 48.53 26.19 48.28
C ARG A 606 49.72 25.39 48.80
N GLN A 607 50.06 24.27 48.15
CA GLN A 607 51.23 23.47 48.50
C GLN A 607 52.53 24.24 48.31
N LEU A 608 52.69 24.93 47.17
CA LEU A 608 53.86 25.76 46.90
C LEU A 608 53.99 26.91 47.91
N ASP A 609 52.88 27.55 48.27
CA ASP A 609 52.88 28.60 49.29
C ASP A 609 53.28 28.05 50.66
N GLY A 610 52.80 26.84 51.04
CA GLY A 610 53.24 26.16 52.26
C GLY A 610 54.74 25.81 52.28
N ILE A 611 55.31 25.36 51.15
CA ILE A 611 56.76 25.11 51.05
C ILE A 611 57.53 26.43 51.15
N ARG A 612 57.04 27.49 50.49
CA ARG A 612 57.65 28.83 50.57
C ARG A 612 57.64 29.36 52.00
N THR A 613 56.52 29.28 52.71
CA THR A 613 56.45 29.72 54.11
C THR A 613 57.41 28.91 54.99
N CYS A 614 57.45 27.58 54.87
CA CYS A 614 58.41 26.75 55.62
C CYS A 614 59.87 27.11 55.30
N SER A 615 60.18 27.43 54.04
CA SER A 615 61.53 27.85 53.65
C SER A 615 61.91 29.22 54.23
N VAL A 616 60.96 30.16 54.26
CA VAL A 616 61.15 31.48 54.87
C VAL A 616 61.32 31.34 56.38
N GLU A 617 60.55 30.49 57.04
CA GLU A 617 60.67 30.20 58.47
C GLU A 617 62.05 29.63 58.82
N LYS A 618 62.54 28.65 58.07
CA LYS A 618 63.91 28.12 58.23
C LYS A 618 64.98 29.21 58.05
N LEU A 619 64.84 30.05 57.02
CA LEU A 619 65.75 31.17 56.82
C LEU A 619 65.70 32.17 57.99
N LEU A 620 64.52 32.43 58.55
CA LEU A 620 64.37 33.27 59.73
C LEU A 620 65.04 32.65 60.96
N GLU A 621 64.91 31.34 61.16
CA GLU A 621 65.63 30.61 62.23
C GLU A 621 67.15 30.66 62.05
N ASP A 622 67.64 30.43 60.83
CA ASP A 622 69.06 30.52 60.50
C ASP A 622 69.61 31.94 60.73
N VAL A 623 68.83 32.96 60.34
CA VAL A 623 69.17 34.37 60.60
C VAL A 623 69.23 34.63 62.11
N ARG A 624 68.25 34.15 62.89
CA ARG A 624 68.28 34.28 64.36
C ARG A 624 69.49 33.59 64.99
N LEU A 625 69.85 32.39 64.51
CA LEU A 625 71.01 31.65 65.01
C LEU A 625 72.33 32.36 64.66
N LYS A 626 72.47 32.85 63.43
CA LYS A 626 73.62 33.65 63.01
C LYS A 626 73.71 34.98 63.76
N GLU A 627 72.58 35.62 64.03
CA GLU A 627 72.53 36.84 64.83
C GLU A 627 73.02 36.58 66.26
N GLY A 628 72.61 35.47 66.89
CA GLY A 628 73.16 35.04 68.18
C GLY A 628 74.67 34.73 68.14
N GLN A 629 75.17 34.08 67.08
CA GLN A 629 76.61 33.87 66.90
C GLN A 629 77.37 35.18 66.70
N LEU A 630 76.83 36.11 65.93
CA LEU A 630 77.40 37.44 65.74
C LEU A 630 77.47 38.19 67.08
N GLN A 631 76.42 38.13 67.89
CA GLN A 631 76.41 38.72 69.24
C GLN A 631 77.55 38.15 70.11
N LEU A 632 77.72 36.82 70.15
CA LEU A 632 78.84 36.20 70.87
C LEU A 632 80.22 36.66 70.34
N ARG A 633 80.38 36.72 69.02
CA ARG A 633 81.62 37.22 68.40
C ARG A 633 81.88 38.70 68.70
N THR A 634 80.82 39.52 68.74
CA THR A 634 80.95 40.92 69.14
C THR A 634 81.38 41.04 70.60
N GLU A 635 80.83 40.24 71.50
CA GLU A 635 81.27 40.21 72.91
C GLU A 635 82.73 39.74 73.04
N GLU A 636 83.15 38.71 72.31
CA GLU A 636 84.56 38.25 72.27
C GLU A 636 85.49 39.35 71.77
N ALA A 637 85.10 40.06 70.70
CA ALA A 637 85.86 41.18 70.15
C ALA A 637 85.94 42.35 71.13
N GLU A 638 84.86 42.65 71.86
CA GLU A 638 84.85 43.65 72.92
C GLU A 638 85.78 43.27 74.07
N ARG A 639 85.75 42.01 74.54
CA ARG A 639 86.68 41.50 75.58
C ARG A 639 88.13 41.58 75.10
N ALA A 640 88.41 41.20 73.87
CA ALA A 640 89.75 41.31 73.27
C ALA A 640 90.20 42.77 73.16
N SER A 641 89.30 43.68 72.79
CA SER A 641 89.55 45.13 72.75
C SER A 641 89.85 45.69 74.16
N GLN A 642 89.12 45.26 75.19
CA GLN A 642 89.39 45.62 76.58
C GLN A 642 90.75 45.12 77.05
N LEU A 643 91.10 43.86 76.76
CA LEU A 643 92.43 43.30 77.04
C LEU A 643 93.54 44.06 76.31
N GLY A 644 93.33 44.40 75.04
CA GLY A 644 94.25 45.23 74.26
C GLY A 644 94.44 46.62 74.85
N ARG A 645 93.38 47.26 75.35
CA ARG A 645 93.47 48.54 76.09
C ARG A 645 94.29 48.39 77.37
N LEU A 646 94.12 47.30 78.11
CA LEU A 646 94.90 47.02 79.33
C LEU A 646 96.38 46.78 79.02
N GLN A 647 96.70 46.03 77.96
CA GLN A 647 98.06 45.81 77.50
C GLN A 647 98.73 47.12 77.06
N ARG A 648 98.03 47.97 76.29
CA ARG A 648 98.52 49.31 75.93
C ARG A 648 98.86 50.15 77.16
N ARG A 649 97.99 50.16 78.17
CA ARG A 649 98.25 50.86 79.44
C ARG A 649 99.46 50.29 80.21
N LYS A 650 99.71 48.98 80.15
CA LYS A 650 100.92 48.36 80.74
C LYS A 650 102.18 48.82 79.99
N LEU A 651 102.18 48.72 78.67
CA LEU A 651 103.26 49.20 77.81
C LEU A 651 103.54 50.69 78.03
N GLU A 652 102.51 51.54 78.12
CA GLU A 652 102.68 52.97 78.43
C GLU A 652 103.39 53.22 79.76
N ARG A 653 103.07 52.42 80.80
CA ARG A 653 103.74 52.50 82.11
C ARG A 653 105.20 52.04 82.03
N GLU A 654 105.48 50.93 81.35
CA GLU A 654 106.83 50.45 81.11
C GLU A 654 107.67 51.45 80.30
N LEU A 655 107.06 52.09 79.29
CA LEU A 655 107.67 53.15 78.50
C LEU A 655 107.96 54.39 79.36
N HIS A 656 107.06 54.75 80.27
CA HIS A 656 107.29 55.80 81.27
C HIS A 656 108.47 55.46 82.20
N GLN A 657 108.55 54.21 82.67
CA GLN A 657 109.67 53.73 83.49
C GLN A 657 110.99 53.76 82.72
N LEU A 658 111.03 53.31 81.46
CA LEU A 658 112.22 53.40 80.61
C LEU A 658 112.62 54.85 80.34
N ARG A 659 111.65 55.74 80.07
CA ARG A 659 111.92 57.18 79.93
C ARG A 659 112.51 57.78 81.22
N SER A 660 112.01 57.38 82.39
CA SER A 660 112.56 57.85 83.68
C SER A 660 113.97 57.33 83.96
N ARG A 661 114.27 56.06 83.62
CA ARG A 661 115.63 55.50 83.70
C ARG A 661 116.58 56.19 82.74
N LEU A 662 116.13 56.43 81.50
CA LEU A 662 116.91 57.18 80.52
C LEU A 662 117.18 58.62 80.96
N ALA A 663 116.20 59.28 81.59
CA ALA A 663 116.37 60.62 82.15
C ALA A 663 117.37 60.62 83.32
N GLN A 664 117.34 59.60 84.19
CA GLN A 664 118.34 59.40 85.23
C GLN A 664 119.73 59.17 84.64
N GLU A 665 119.88 58.31 83.64
CA GLU A 665 121.16 58.13 82.92
C GLU A 665 121.63 59.42 82.26
N HIS A 666 120.74 60.19 81.66
CA HIS A 666 121.08 61.49 81.08
C HIS A 666 121.53 62.49 82.15
N SER A 667 120.88 62.50 83.33
CA SER A 667 121.31 63.34 84.47
C SER A 667 122.66 62.92 85.04
N MET A 668 122.92 61.61 85.19
CA MET A 668 124.21 61.08 85.63
C MET A 668 125.31 61.40 84.62
N LYS A 669 125.00 61.35 83.32
CA LYS A 669 125.93 61.79 82.25
C LYS A 669 126.17 63.30 82.32
N LEU A 670 125.15 64.12 82.52
CA LEU A 670 125.30 65.56 82.71
C LEU A 670 126.13 65.89 83.97
N ASP A 671 125.94 65.18 85.08
CA ASP A 671 126.75 65.33 86.29
C ASP A 671 128.20 64.85 86.09
N ALA A 672 128.42 63.82 85.27
CA ALA A 672 129.76 63.41 84.86
C ALA A 672 130.44 64.48 83.99
N PHE A 673 129.70 65.10 83.05
CA PHE A 673 130.21 66.24 82.28
C PHE A 673 130.49 67.46 83.16
N ARG A 674 129.63 67.75 84.15
CA ARG A 674 129.83 68.85 85.11
C ARG A 674 131.06 68.62 86.00
N ARG A 675 131.33 67.37 86.39
CA ARG A 675 132.59 66.97 87.08
C ARG A 675 133.83 67.07 86.20
N VAL A 676 133.69 66.87 84.88
CA VAL A 676 134.77 67.10 83.91
C VAL A 676 135.01 68.61 83.72
N GLU A 677 133.98 69.45 83.73
CA GLU A 677 134.11 70.92 83.74
C GLU A 677 134.71 71.44 85.06
N GLU A 678 134.35 70.84 86.20
CA GLU A 678 134.96 71.15 87.52
C GLU A 678 136.45 70.75 87.58
N LEU A 679 136.84 69.66 86.91
CA LEU A 679 138.25 69.26 86.79
C LEU A 679 139.03 70.07 85.75
N GLN A 680 138.36 70.61 84.72
CA GLN A 680 138.95 71.57 83.78
C GLN A 680 139.09 72.98 84.37
N SER A 681 138.29 73.37 85.35
CA SER A 681 138.37 74.69 86.01
C SER A 681 139.42 74.81 87.12
N GLN A 682 140.09 73.72 87.51
CA GLN A 682 141.19 73.71 88.51
C GLN A 682 142.60 73.80 87.90
N LEU A 683 142.74 73.92 86.57
CA LEU A 683 144.03 73.89 85.85
C LEU A 683 144.27 75.12 84.95
N SER A 684 143.73 76.30 85.27
CA SER A 684 144.04 77.53 84.53
C SER A 684 143.87 78.82 85.36
N LEU A 685 144.96 79.53 85.67
CA LEU A 685 145.04 80.97 86.03
C LEU A 685 146.50 81.44 85.81
N PRO A 686 146.79 82.72 85.48
CA PRO A 686 146.10 83.63 84.57
C PRO A 686 147.06 84.39 83.62
N GLU A 687 146.71 84.53 82.34
CA GLU A 687 147.11 85.69 81.52
C GLU A 687 145.93 86.15 80.65
N GLN A 688 145.50 87.38 80.93
CA GLN A 688 144.64 88.27 80.14
C GLN A 688 145.49 89.00 79.06
N PRO A 689 144.94 89.93 78.24
CA PRO A 689 143.64 90.04 77.59
C PRO A 689 143.73 90.52 76.10
N SER A 690 142.62 90.45 75.34
CA SER A 690 142.12 91.49 74.39
C SER A 690 141.03 90.89 73.49
N VAL A 691 139.74 91.23 73.68
CA VAL A 691 139.01 92.35 73.02
C VAL A 691 138.62 92.02 71.56
N PRO A 692 137.43 92.39 71.06
CA PRO A 692 136.12 92.63 71.71
C PRO A 692 135.01 91.81 70.99
N MET A 693 133.73 91.75 71.38
CA MET A 693 132.78 92.85 71.34
C MET A 693 131.37 92.32 71.65
N SER A 694 130.60 93.12 72.41
CA SER A 694 129.17 93.46 72.22
C SER A 694 128.22 92.43 71.57
N SER A 695 127.11 92.04 72.21
CA SER A 695 125.83 92.80 72.32
C SER A 695 125.16 93.07 70.96
N PRO A 696 123.82 93.22 70.82
CA PRO A 696 122.73 93.13 71.80
C PRO A 696 121.61 92.13 71.37
N ARG A 697 120.73 91.64 72.25
CA ARG A 697 119.53 92.32 72.81
C ARG A 697 118.52 92.71 71.71
N GLY A 698 117.38 92.04 71.70
CA GLY A 698 116.28 92.31 70.75
C GLY A 698 115.10 91.35 70.94
N PRO A 699 113.97 91.76 71.55
CA PRO A 699 112.92 90.88 72.08
C PRO A 699 111.58 90.97 71.30
N VAL A 700 110.50 90.54 71.96
CA VAL A 700 109.06 90.82 71.72
C VAL A 700 108.39 89.87 70.70
N SER A 701 107.51 88.94 71.09
CA SER A 701 106.08 89.11 71.44
C SER A 701 105.29 89.90 70.39
N LEU A 702 104.15 89.36 69.95
CA LEU A 702 102.88 90.05 69.64
C LEU A 702 101.93 89.08 68.91
N SER A 703 100.91 88.65 69.66
CA SER A 703 99.49 88.67 69.30
C SER A 703 99.07 88.62 67.82
N SER A 704 98.28 87.58 67.51
CA SER A 704 97.08 87.48 66.65
C SER A 704 96.70 88.65 65.71
N PRO A 705 96.15 88.34 64.52
CA PRO A 705 94.69 88.22 64.45
C PRO A 705 94.15 87.13 63.49
N SER A 706 92.93 86.74 63.80
CA SER A 706 91.98 85.95 63.04
C SER A 706 91.71 86.45 61.61
N THR A 707 91.62 85.51 60.65
CA THR A 707 90.74 85.63 59.48
C THR A 707 89.81 84.42 59.39
N LEU A 708 88.51 84.71 59.42
CA LEU A 708 87.38 84.11 58.69
C LEU A 708 87.29 82.57 58.60
N SER A 709 86.17 81.88 58.87
CA SER A 709 84.76 82.27 58.81
C SER A 709 83.88 81.16 59.40
N ARG A 710 83.01 81.54 60.35
CA ARG A 710 81.57 81.24 60.47
C ARG A 710 80.99 79.83 60.18
N TYR A 711 80.16 79.45 61.15
CA TYR A 711 78.89 78.69 61.11
C TYR A 711 78.88 77.15 61.03
N SER A 712 78.32 76.63 62.12
CA SER A 712 77.52 75.43 62.27
C SER A 712 76.24 75.39 61.41
N HIS A 713 75.81 74.17 61.10
CA HIS A 713 74.45 73.68 60.85
C HIS A 713 73.67 74.04 59.57
N GLN A 714 73.20 72.95 58.95
CA GLN A 714 71.89 72.73 58.29
C GLN A 714 71.60 73.32 56.90
N HIS A 715 71.48 72.38 55.96
CA HIS A 715 70.48 72.24 54.89
C HIS A 715 70.36 73.30 53.77
N PHE A 716 69.97 72.75 52.61
CA PHE A 716 69.29 73.36 51.47
C PHE A 716 70.20 74.05 50.40
N LEU A 717 69.92 74.05 49.09
CA LEU A 717 68.89 73.49 48.20
C LEU A 717 69.34 73.71 46.73
N LYS A 718 68.82 72.87 45.83
CA LYS A 718 68.30 73.18 44.47
C LYS A 718 69.13 74.02 43.48
N SER A 719 69.43 73.39 42.34
CA SER A 719 68.85 73.71 41.01
C SER A 719 69.25 72.56 40.05
N ASN A 720 68.38 71.78 39.41
CA ASN A 720 67.22 71.96 38.53
C ASN A 720 67.56 72.19 37.03
N VAL A 721 66.88 71.38 36.19
CA VAL A 721 66.62 71.49 34.73
C VAL A 721 67.81 71.10 33.83
N MET A 722 67.81 70.15 32.88
CA MET A 722 66.83 69.48 31.99
C MET A 722 67.52 68.14 31.56
N SER A 723 66.97 66.91 31.61
CA SER A 723 66.02 66.26 30.70
C SER A 723 66.16 64.75 30.94
N GLY A 724 65.06 64.00 31.07
CA GLY A 724 65.08 62.54 31.24
C GLY A 724 63.84 62.03 31.99
N LYS A 725 62.73 61.86 31.28
CA LYS A 725 61.42 61.51 31.84
C LYS A 725 61.36 60.05 32.36
N ILE A 726 60.96 59.92 33.62
CA ILE A 726 59.97 58.97 34.22
C ILE A 726 60.26 57.46 34.12
N THR A 727 60.66 56.84 35.25
CA THR A 727 60.51 55.38 35.48
C THR A 727 60.08 55.12 36.92
N GLY A 728 58.84 54.63 37.11
CA GLY A 728 58.31 54.20 38.39
C GLY A 728 56.77 54.07 38.43
N ARG A 729 56.22 52.94 37.95
CA ARG A 729 55.16 52.17 38.62
C ARG A 729 54.86 50.86 37.88
N ASN A 730 55.07 49.76 38.60
CA ASN A 730 54.30 48.50 38.62
C ASN A 730 54.00 47.77 37.28
N GLN A 731 54.71 46.67 37.01
CA GLN A 731 54.23 45.28 37.17
C GLN A 731 55.21 44.25 36.55
N ARG A 732 55.09 43.00 37.02
CA ARG A 732 55.91 41.78 36.85
C ARG A 732 56.59 41.50 35.47
N PRO A 733 57.67 40.69 35.47
CA PRO A 733 58.40 40.34 34.25
C PRO A 733 57.65 39.31 33.38
N GLU A 734 57.38 39.66 32.12
CA GLU A 734 57.01 38.70 31.07
C GLU A 734 58.24 37.92 30.61
N THR A 735 58.09 36.60 30.61
CA THR A 735 59.04 35.62 30.11
C THR A 735 59.12 35.64 28.58
N VAL A 736 60.34 35.48 28.10
CA VAL A 736 60.80 35.34 26.71
C VAL A 736 59.87 34.48 25.83
N PRO A 737 59.43 34.99 24.66
CA PRO A 737 58.73 34.19 23.66
C PRO A 737 59.73 33.38 22.82
N ILE A 738 59.60 32.06 22.87
CA ILE A 738 60.25 31.13 21.95
C ILE A 738 59.64 31.31 20.56
N LYS A 739 60.53 31.51 19.59
CA LYS A 739 60.27 31.64 18.17
C LYS A 739 59.43 30.47 17.64
N TYR A 740 58.25 30.76 17.10
CA TYR A 740 57.70 30.00 15.98
C TYR A 740 57.36 30.95 14.83
N ARG A 741 58.01 30.70 13.70
CA ARG A 741 57.92 31.45 12.45
C ARG A 741 56.55 31.22 11.83
N LYS A 742 55.84 32.32 11.53
CA LYS A 742 54.75 32.35 10.55
C LYS A 742 55.24 31.75 9.23
N ARG A 743 54.58 30.68 8.76
CA ARG A 743 54.51 30.35 7.34
C ARG A 743 53.05 30.32 6.96
N THR A 744 52.74 31.25 6.07
CA THR A 744 51.46 31.52 5.43
C THR A 744 50.89 30.30 4.72
N ASP A 745 49.56 30.26 4.75
CA ASP A 745 48.65 29.39 4.04
C ASP A 745 49.01 29.19 2.57
N LYS A 746 49.09 27.93 2.14
CA LYS A 746 48.58 27.40 0.86
C LYS A 746 48.27 25.91 1.04
N VAL A 747 47.27 25.43 0.28
CA VAL A 747 46.71 24.07 0.19
C VAL A 747 45.54 23.84 1.17
N SER A 748 44.33 24.35 0.90
CA SER A 748 43.28 23.86 -0.01
C SER A 748 42.48 22.65 0.51
N LEU A 749 41.31 22.93 1.09
CA LEU A 749 40.10 22.10 1.02
C LEU A 749 38.87 23.02 0.96
N PRO A 750 37.77 22.60 0.29
CA PRO A 750 36.85 23.51 -0.38
C PRO A 750 35.77 24.05 0.56
N LYS A 751 35.56 25.38 0.52
CA LYS A 751 34.30 25.98 0.95
C LYS A 751 33.35 26.03 -0.24
N VAL A 752 32.25 25.32 -0.08
CA VAL A 752 30.98 25.54 -0.79
C VAL A 752 30.58 27.00 -0.56
N ALA A 753 30.73 27.81 -1.60
CA ALA A 753 30.09 29.11 -1.69
C ALA A 753 28.74 28.91 -2.39
N LYS A 754 27.69 29.30 -1.67
CA LYS A 754 26.37 29.60 -2.21
C LYS A 754 26.52 30.60 -3.36
N ASN A 755 26.35 30.11 -4.58
CA ASN A 755 26.00 30.93 -5.73
C ASN A 755 24.48 30.95 -5.83
N VAL A 756 23.86 31.87 -5.08
CA VAL A 756 22.56 32.43 -5.47
C VAL A 756 22.91 33.78 -6.09
N GLN A 757 23.14 33.77 -7.41
CA GLN A 757 23.07 34.99 -8.20
C GLN A 757 21.66 35.09 -8.74
N LEU A 758 21.01 36.17 -8.33
CA LEU A 758 19.87 36.78 -8.99
C LEU A 758 20.20 36.96 -10.48
N THR A 759 19.60 36.12 -11.33
CA THR A 759 19.33 36.46 -12.72
C THR A 759 17.83 36.61 -12.85
N ALA A 760 17.41 37.88 -12.94
CA ALA A 760 16.11 38.26 -13.42
C ALA A 760 15.89 37.64 -14.80
N PHE A 761 14.95 36.70 -14.89
CA PHE A 761 14.24 36.41 -16.13
C PHE A 761 12.76 36.64 -15.88
N GLN A 762 12.27 37.58 -16.68
CA GLN A 762 10.96 38.15 -16.76
C GLN A 762 9.96 37.07 -17.19
N VAL A 763 9.15 36.56 -16.25
CA VAL A 763 7.92 35.85 -16.61
C VAL A 763 6.84 36.90 -16.78
N GLN A 764 6.36 37.04 -18.01
CA GLN A 764 5.12 37.74 -18.31
C GLN A 764 3.97 37.08 -17.56
N THR A 765 3.56 37.69 -16.45
CA THR A 765 2.20 37.53 -15.93
C THR A 765 1.23 38.10 -16.96
N ALA A 766 0.62 37.22 -17.75
CA ALA A 766 -0.64 37.54 -18.40
C ALA A 766 -1.73 37.66 -17.32
N PRO A 767 -2.56 38.71 -17.31
CA PRO A 767 -3.62 38.87 -16.33
C PRO A 767 -4.80 37.98 -16.74
N SER A 768 -5.06 36.89 -16.01
CA SER A 768 -6.34 36.19 -16.08
C SER A 768 -7.38 36.94 -15.24
N THR A 769 -7.83 38.06 -15.80
CA THR A 769 -9.08 38.71 -15.40
C THR A 769 -10.21 37.98 -16.10
N ILE A 770 -10.92 37.07 -15.43
CA ILE A 770 -12.35 36.83 -15.72
C ILE A 770 -13.10 36.72 -14.39
N PRO A 771 -14.25 37.41 -14.26
CA PRO A 771 -14.83 37.81 -13.00
C PRO A 771 -15.83 36.79 -12.48
N PHE A 772 -16.03 36.80 -11.16
CA PHE A 772 -17.26 36.32 -10.57
C PHE A 772 -18.45 37.06 -11.20
N LYS A 773 -19.32 36.31 -11.89
CA LYS A 773 -20.74 36.65 -12.04
C LYS A 773 -21.55 35.42 -11.73
N LEU A 774 -22.33 35.52 -10.64
CA LEU A 774 -23.63 34.86 -10.57
C LEU A 774 -24.44 35.31 -11.79
N ASP A 775 -25.11 34.37 -12.44
CA ASP A 775 -26.51 34.49 -12.87
C ASP A 775 -26.94 33.20 -13.61
N TRP A 776 -27.97 32.54 -13.05
CA TRP A 776 -28.82 31.44 -13.53
C TRP A 776 -28.21 30.05 -13.74
#